data_AF-A0A850GHC8-F1
#
_entry.id   AF-A0A850GHC8-F1
#
_cell.length_a   1.000
_cell.length_b   1.000
_cell.length_c   1.000
_cell.angle_alpha   90.00
_cell.angle_beta   90.00
_cell.angle_gamma   90.00
#
_symmetry.space_group_name_H-M   'P 1'
#
loop_
_entity.id
_entity.type
_entity.pdbx_description
1 polymer ?
#
loop_
_entity_poly.entity_id
_entity_poly.type
_entity_poly.pdbx_seq_one_letter_code
_entity_poly.pdbx_strand_id
1 'polypeptide(L)'
;MTPARRRITFQLGLLAAIAVGVTSSAPSRAGDDCPQEGECTFKKPLVLFVVEYSTAMNQTWDALEQQTRWDALVSTLQTLTQPGGFVEQNTYMGLLRYGHDPDPDAPGTTIPGDDSGLVDGLALDLEWDDEALVWRDCAPLSAHLSSLAPPLMGASEGIGSWTLGALERAALEFAQTAADHPEDMGTRQGMAIVFTQGDWTGPNGVDAPAEADPVGGAAALLDAGIATQVMAFPGDDAAKAEADALAAAGGSGVALEGDSPAALEQPMAEFILEIIDAVEVPECASSKPRIMVLLDASSSTLNVGDAPGAMGETSWDMARELLAGPLFTYPAGFAEIGDLSLIGLSVFGDDQPDPGEQRVLIQYRPCTQDAIAWALDPLSSCEQPGCEDPWGGAPITWTFQDGAQQDPCLEPQTLSHMPRCEGEGPCAGSGAFVHLGLERMASNQAEYHAQQLGAADNPTSAQTTYVNVLITDGGYTGYSTDAQVQAALESMAQAGIETYVLGLGEALDQPEVIAQLDQMAAWGSGGAETHFELDTLEVLQQRLAAKVEAVEFDPCCAFLTCEEDQACDGGLEEGDPDQGESAESESTDDESSDDESSESDSTEGESSESSESSESSDPYDSTEDGPPPDSTGSGDEIGDDTGDGEDTSGDDLGEDGCSCRSADRRDGGHPLAWLALLPLLGWRRARSSRRRQQ
;
A
#
# COMPACT_ATOMS: atom_id res chain seq x y z
N MET A 1 24.29 39.46 -9.32
CA MET A 1 23.73 38.17 -8.88
C MET A 1 24.28 37.12 -9.81
N THR A 2 25.28 36.38 -9.34
CA THR A 2 26.01 35.34 -10.07
C THR A 2 25.40 33.99 -9.72
N PRO A 3 25.11 33.10 -10.68
CA PRO A 3 24.71 31.74 -10.36
C PRO A 3 25.93 30.97 -9.86
N ALA A 4 25.80 30.34 -8.70
CA ALA A 4 26.83 29.49 -8.14
C ALA A 4 26.87 28.17 -8.91
N ARG A 5 27.86 28.00 -9.80
CA ARG A 5 28.26 26.70 -10.34
C ARG A 5 28.78 25.84 -9.18
N ARG A 6 27.96 24.94 -8.65
CA ARG A 6 28.42 23.84 -7.79
C ARG A 6 29.18 22.85 -8.66
N ARG A 7 30.47 22.66 -8.38
CA ARG A 7 31.25 21.55 -8.93
C ARG A 7 30.88 20.31 -8.14
N ILE A 8 30.10 19.42 -8.74
CA ILE A 8 29.94 18.05 -8.24
C ILE A 8 31.31 17.40 -8.42
N THR A 9 31.95 17.06 -7.30
CA THR A 9 33.25 16.38 -7.31
C THR A 9 32.95 14.94 -6.97
N PHE A 10 32.86 14.06 -7.98
CA PHE A 10 32.79 12.62 -7.77
C PHE A 10 34.08 12.17 -7.10
N GLN A 11 34.07 12.00 -5.77
CA GLN A 11 35.10 11.30 -5.02
C GLN A 11 34.56 9.94 -4.59
N LEU A 12 34.58 8.98 -5.51
CA LEU A 12 34.48 7.56 -5.17
C LEU A 12 35.80 7.13 -4.51
N GLY A 13 35.89 7.42 -3.22
CA GLY A 13 37.03 7.13 -2.37
C GLY A 13 36.65 6.23 -1.19
N LEU A 14 36.79 4.92 -1.39
CA LEU A 14 37.09 3.91 -0.38
C LEU A 14 36.19 3.88 0.88
N LEU A 15 35.08 3.14 0.84
CA LEU A 15 34.40 2.61 2.03
C LEU A 15 34.35 1.08 1.98
N ALA A 16 35.46 0.46 2.38
CA ALA A 16 35.43 -0.88 2.91
C ALA A 16 34.96 -0.80 4.38
N ALA A 17 33.94 -1.61 4.69
CA ALA A 17 33.36 -1.90 6.01
C ALA A 17 32.32 -0.90 6.56
N ILE A 18 31.04 -1.17 6.28
CA ILE A 18 30.02 -1.58 7.27
C ILE A 18 29.10 -2.57 6.54
N ALA A 19 29.17 -3.84 6.91
CA ALA A 19 28.13 -4.82 6.57
C ALA A 19 27.04 -4.70 7.64
N VAL A 20 25.97 -3.98 7.34
CA VAL A 20 24.67 -4.12 8.01
C VAL A 20 23.69 -4.50 6.92
N GLY A 21 23.05 -5.65 7.10
CA GLY A 21 22.13 -6.22 6.13
C GLY A 21 20.95 -5.29 5.89
N VAL A 22 20.99 -4.59 4.77
CA VAL A 22 19.79 -4.16 4.07
C VAL A 22 19.56 -5.25 3.04
N THR A 23 18.72 -6.23 3.38
CA THR A 23 18.06 -7.01 2.34
C THR A 23 17.12 -6.02 1.66
N SER A 24 17.57 -5.39 0.58
CA SER A 24 16.70 -4.69 -0.34
C SER A 24 15.82 -5.76 -1.00
N SER A 25 14.70 -6.10 -0.36
CA SER A 25 13.56 -6.60 -1.11
C SER A 25 13.19 -5.49 -2.06
N ALA A 26 13.50 -5.68 -3.34
CA ALA A 26 12.93 -4.88 -4.41
C ALA A 26 11.42 -4.79 -4.16
N PRO A 27 10.81 -3.59 -4.24
CA PRO A 27 9.36 -3.49 -4.16
C PRO A 27 8.75 -4.45 -5.19
N SER A 28 7.62 -5.02 -4.80
CA SER A 28 6.82 -5.99 -5.55
C SER A 28 6.82 -5.72 -7.06
N ARG A 29 6.95 -6.80 -7.82
CA ARG A 29 6.82 -6.89 -9.27
C ARG A 29 5.62 -6.06 -9.75
N ALA A 30 5.87 -4.82 -10.19
CA ALA A 30 4.88 -3.98 -10.85
C ALA A 30 4.51 -4.61 -12.20
N GLY A 31 3.26 -4.41 -12.63
CA GLY A 31 2.71 -5.00 -13.85
C GLY A 31 3.51 -4.69 -15.12
N ASP A 32 3.06 -5.25 -16.25
CA ASP A 32 3.71 -5.15 -17.57
C ASP A 32 3.78 -3.71 -18.16
N ASP A 33 3.39 -2.68 -17.38
CA ASP A 33 3.39 -1.29 -17.79
C ASP A 33 4.63 -0.54 -17.26
N CYS A 34 5.33 0.12 -18.17
CA CYS A 34 6.48 0.95 -17.86
C CYS A 34 6.09 2.14 -16.98
N PRO A 35 6.78 2.37 -15.83
CA PRO A 35 6.47 3.51 -14.98
C PRO A 35 6.63 4.80 -15.78
N GLN A 36 5.54 5.53 -15.98
CA GLN A 36 5.62 6.84 -16.62
C GLN A 36 6.19 7.86 -15.64
N GLU A 37 6.91 8.84 -16.18
CA GLU A 37 7.28 10.02 -15.39
C GLU A 37 6.04 10.85 -15.09
N GLY A 38 5.72 10.98 -13.81
CA GLY A 38 4.72 11.89 -13.28
C GLY A 38 5.34 13.02 -12.45
N GLU A 39 4.47 13.93 -12.02
CA GLU A 39 4.81 15.05 -11.12
C GLU A 39 5.45 14.59 -9.80
N CYS A 40 5.16 13.35 -9.39
CA CYS A 40 5.61 12.74 -8.15
C CYS A 40 6.68 11.64 -8.34
N THR A 41 7.31 11.61 -9.51
CA THR A 41 8.41 10.68 -9.81
C THR A 41 9.67 11.45 -10.14
N PHE A 42 10.84 10.84 -9.95
CA PHE A 42 12.10 11.45 -10.38
C PHE A 42 12.22 11.44 -11.91
N LYS A 43 12.96 12.40 -12.45
CA LYS A 43 13.33 12.41 -13.86
C LYS A 43 14.33 11.28 -14.12
N LYS A 44 13.94 10.29 -14.92
CA LYS A 44 14.78 9.15 -15.28
C LYS A 44 16.10 9.66 -15.91
N PRO A 45 17.26 9.16 -15.46
CA PRO A 45 18.52 9.47 -16.10
C PRO A 45 18.66 8.82 -17.47
N LEU A 46 19.58 9.37 -18.25
CA LEU A 46 19.96 8.90 -19.57
C LEU A 46 21.18 7.96 -19.45
N VAL A 47 21.00 6.69 -19.79
CA VAL A 47 22.08 5.69 -19.83
C VAL A 47 22.37 5.33 -21.27
N LEU A 48 23.61 5.55 -21.72
CA LEU A 48 24.09 5.12 -23.05
C LEU A 48 25.03 3.93 -22.91
N PHE A 49 24.62 2.79 -23.45
CA PHE A 49 25.48 1.61 -23.58
C PHE A 49 26.37 1.78 -24.83
N VAL A 50 27.68 1.91 -24.64
CA VAL A 50 28.68 2.08 -25.70
C VAL A 50 29.43 0.77 -25.89
N VAL A 51 29.10 0.02 -26.94
CA VAL A 51 29.46 -1.40 -27.11
C VAL A 51 30.49 -1.61 -28.21
N GLU A 52 31.63 -2.21 -27.84
CA GLU A 52 32.66 -2.60 -28.80
C GLU A 52 32.16 -3.71 -29.75
N TYR A 53 32.28 -3.45 -31.06
CA TYR A 53 31.94 -4.34 -32.16
C TYR A 53 33.20 -4.69 -32.98
N SER A 54 34.33 -4.93 -32.30
CA SER A 54 35.60 -5.29 -32.93
C SER A 54 35.76 -6.80 -33.08
N THR A 55 36.63 -7.24 -33.98
CA THR A 55 36.93 -8.69 -34.13
C THR A 55 37.65 -9.28 -32.92
N ALA A 56 38.21 -8.45 -32.05
CA ALA A 56 38.76 -8.91 -30.77
C ALA A 56 37.66 -9.41 -29.82
N MET A 57 36.40 -9.01 -30.00
CA MET A 57 35.27 -9.52 -29.24
C MET A 57 34.88 -10.96 -29.60
N ASN A 58 35.34 -11.48 -30.75
CA ASN A 58 35.14 -12.88 -31.15
C ASN A 58 36.14 -13.84 -30.50
N GLN A 59 37.13 -13.34 -29.77
CA GLN A 59 38.08 -14.19 -29.07
C GLN A 59 37.39 -14.91 -27.90
N THR A 60 37.86 -16.13 -27.62
CA THR A 60 37.39 -16.91 -26.49
C THR A 60 37.66 -16.16 -25.18
N TRP A 61 36.60 -15.92 -24.43
CA TRP A 61 36.62 -15.36 -23.08
C TRP A 61 36.69 -16.49 -22.06
N ASP A 62 35.73 -17.43 -22.12
CA ASP A 62 35.72 -18.63 -21.30
C ASP A 62 36.00 -19.86 -22.15
N ALA A 63 37.18 -20.46 -21.95
CA ALA A 63 37.60 -21.66 -22.66
C ALA A 63 36.84 -22.93 -22.24
N LEU A 64 36.21 -22.95 -21.06
CA LEU A 64 35.42 -24.08 -20.56
C LEU A 64 34.03 -24.09 -21.19
N GLU A 65 33.38 -22.92 -21.23
CA GLU A 65 32.03 -22.75 -21.81
C GLU A 65 32.06 -22.41 -23.31
N GLN A 66 33.26 -22.28 -23.90
CA GLN A 66 33.48 -21.85 -25.30
C GLN A 66 32.82 -20.50 -25.64
N GLN A 67 32.65 -19.64 -24.65
CA GLN A 67 31.99 -18.35 -24.80
C GLN A 67 32.98 -17.31 -25.36
N THR A 68 32.55 -16.53 -26.35
CA THR A 68 33.33 -15.37 -26.82
C THR A 68 33.08 -14.15 -25.93
N ARG A 69 33.93 -13.12 -26.03
CA ARG A 69 33.69 -11.85 -25.31
C ARG A 69 32.38 -11.19 -25.77
N TRP A 70 32.03 -11.32 -27.06
CA TRP A 70 30.76 -10.86 -27.60
C TRP A 70 29.57 -11.57 -26.94
N ASP A 71 29.62 -12.89 -26.80
CA ASP A 71 28.56 -13.66 -26.14
C ASP A 71 28.42 -13.27 -24.66
N ALA A 72 29.54 -13.03 -23.97
CA ALA A 72 29.54 -12.59 -22.58
C ALA A 72 28.95 -11.18 -22.42
N LEU A 73 29.28 -10.26 -23.32
CA LEU A 73 28.72 -8.92 -23.39
C LEU A 73 27.20 -8.95 -23.60
N VAL A 74 26.74 -9.68 -24.62
CA VAL A 74 25.30 -9.80 -24.93
C VAL A 74 24.55 -10.36 -23.73
N SER A 75 25.06 -11.44 -23.11
CA SER A 75 24.46 -12.03 -21.91
C SER A 75 24.40 -11.04 -20.74
N THR A 76 25.43 -10.23 -20.58
CA THR A 76 25.51 -9.23 -19.49
C THR A 76 24.45 -8.15 -19.68
N LEU A 77 24.37 -7.56 -20.88
CA LEU A 77 23.37 -6.54 -21.18
C LEU A 77 21.94 -7.10 -21.09
N GLN A 78 21.68 -8.32 -21.60
CA GLN A 78 20.38 -8.96 -21.48
C GLN A 78 19.94 -9.16 -20.02
N THR A 79 20.89 -9.42 -19.12
CA THR A 79 20.63 -9.55 -17.68
C THR A 79 20.33 -8.20 -17.05
N LEU A 80 21.14 -7.19 -17.36
CA LEU A 80 21.00 -5.83 -16.81
C LEU A 80 19.72 -5.14 -17.27
N THR A 81 19.35 -5.33 -18.54
CA THR A 81 18.19 -4.68 -19.17
C THR A 81 17.07 -5.68 -19.43
N GLN A 82 16.91 -6.63 -18.52
CA GLN A 82 15.81 -7.59 -18.60
C GLN A 82 14.46 -6.88 -18.45
N PRO A 83 13.42 -7.33 -19.18
CA PRO A 83 12.07 -6.79 -19.05
C PRO A 83 11.55 -6.77 -17.60
N GLY A 84 11.05 -5.63 -17.15
CA GLY A 84 10.60 -5.39 -15.78
C GLY A 84 11.74 -5.25 -14.76
N GLY A 85 12.99 -5.18 -15.22
CA GLY A 85 14.17 -4.99 -14.38
C GLY A 85 14.29 -3.56 -13.86
N PHE A 86 14.98 -3.39 -12.73
CA PHE A 86 15.18 -2.08 -12.09
C PHE A 86 15.76 -1.03 -13.05
N VAL A 87 16.80 -1.38 -13.80
CA VAL A 87 17.44 -0.46 -14.76
C VAL A 87 16.49 -0.01 -15.85
N GLU A 88 15.72 -0.95 -16.44
CA GLU A 88 14.78 -0.64 -17.52
C GLU A 88 13.63 0.25 -17.04
N GLN A 89 13.12 0.00 -15.84
CA GLN A 89 12.01 0.77 -15.28
C GLN A 89 12.40 2.20 -14.87
N ASN A 90 13.67 2.40 -14.49
CA ASN A 90 14.13 3.63 -13.84
C ASN A 90 15.06 4.49 -14.71
N THR A 91 15.35 4.11 -15.95
CA THR A 91 16.26 4.85 -16.84
C THR A 91 15.73 4.93 -18.27
N TYR A 92 16.17 5.95 -19.03
CA TYR A 92 16.11 5.92 -20.48
C TYR A 92 17.39 5.31 -21.02
N MET A 93 17.27 4.27 -21.85
CA MET A 93 18.40 3.49 -22.35
C MET A 93 18.65 3.75 -23.83
N GLY A 94 19.90 3.98 -24.19
CA GLY A 94 20.38 4.08 -25.57
C GLY A 94 21.48 3.06 -25.85
N LEU A 95 21.73 2.75 -27.13
CA LEU A 95 22.77 1.81 -27.56
C LEU A 95 23.58 2.37 -28.73
N LEU A 96 24.87 2.52 -28.50
CA LEU A 96 25.86 2.90 -29.51
C LEU A 96 26.86 1.75 -29.69
N ARG A 97 26.89 1.14 -30.87
CA ARG A 97 27.96 0.22 -31.28
C ARG A 97 29.09 0.94 -31.98
N TYR A 98 30.32 0.47 -31.78
CA TYR A 98 31.49 1.04 -32.42
C TYR A 98 32.51 0.01 -32.90
N GLY A 99 33.20 0.32 -33.99
CA GLY A 99 34.32 -0.42 -34.57
C GLY A 99 35.40 0.57 -35.00
N HIS A 100 35.96 0.38 -36.21
CA HIS A 100 36.86 1.35 -36.84
C HIS A 100 36.24 1.87 -38.14
N ASP A 101 36.72 3.02 -38.61
CA ASP A 101 36.41 3.55 -39.93
C ASP A 101 37.48 3.08 -40.94
N PRO A 102 37.12 2.28 -41.96
CA PRO A 102 38.10 1.77 -42.92
C PRO A 102 38.71 2.85 -43.83
N ASP A 103 38.11 4.04 -43.93
CA ASP A 103 38.66 5.20 -44.65
C ASP A 103 38.23 6.53 -43.98
N PRO A 104 38.92 6.96 -42.90
CA PRO A 104 38.54 8.14 -42.10
C PRO A 104 38.53 9.47 -42.88
N ASP A 105 39.11 9.51 -44.07
CA ASP A 105 39.11 10.68 -44.95
C ASP A 105 37.87 10.73 -45.86
N ALA A 106 37.04 9.68 -45.86
CA ALA A 106 35.84 9.55 -46.68
C ALA A 106 34.60 9.27 -45.80
N PRO A 107 33.57 10.14 -45.81
CA PRO A 107 32.36 9.90 -45.04
C PRO A 107 31.46 8.82 -45.69
N GLY A 108 30.66 8.16 -44.86
CA GLY A 108 29.72 7.12 -45.28
C GLY A 108 30.37 5.77 -45.59
N THR A 109 31.54 5.48 -45.01
CA THR A 109 32.24 4.22 -45.22
C THR A 109 31.57 3.08 -44.48
N THR A 110 31.57 1.90 -45.09
CA THR A 110 31.13 0.66 -44.45
C THR A 110 32.26 -0.35 -44.46
N ILE A 111 32.25 -1.26 -43.48
CA ILE A 111 33.29 -2.29 -43.36
C ILE A 111 33.01 -3.39 -44.41
N PRO A 112 33.96 -3.70 -45.31
CA PRO A 112 33.75 -4.71 -46.33
C PRO A 112 33.48 -6.10 -45.75
N GLY A 113 32.33 -6.70 -46.11
CA GLY A 113 31.93 -8.03 -45.66
C GLY A 113 31.25 -8.06 -44.29
N ASP A 114 30.99 -6.89 -43.70
CA ASP A 114 30.22 -6.74 -42.47
C ASP A 114 28.82 -6.19 -42.78
N ASP A 115 27.79 -6.88 -42.29
CA ASP A 115 26.37 -6.52 -42.47
C ASP A 115 25.80 -5.84 -41.22
N SER A 116 26.63 -5.40 -40.28
CA SER A 116 26.19 -4.89 -38.98
C SER A 116 25.57 -3.48 -39.02
N GLY A 117 25.69 -2.79 -40.16
CA GLY A 117 25.18 -1.43 -40.33
C GLY A 117 26.08 -0.32 -39.77
N LEU A 118 27.29 -0.63 -39.31
CA LEU A 118 28.28 0.38 -38.94
C LEU A 118 28.60 1.28 -40.15
N VAL A 119 28.49 2.60 -39.94
CA VAL A 119 28.89 3.63 -40.90
C VAL A 119 29.91 4.53 -40.22
N ASP A 120 31.05 4.78 -40.88
CA ASP A 120 32.17 5.55 -40.31
C ASP A 120 32.62 4.97 -38.95
N GLY A 121 32.52 3.65 -38.81
CA GLY A 121 32.87 2.92 -37.59
C GLY A 121 31.84 3.00 -36.45
N LEU A 122 30.65 3.56 -36.66
CA LEU A 122 29.66 3.79 -35.61
C LEU A 122 28.25 3.36 -36.03
N ALA A 123 27.42 2.94 -35.05
CA ALA A 123 25.99 2.69 -35.23
C ALA A 123 25.25 3.04 -33.94
N LEU A 124 24.39 4.07 -33.99
CA LEU A 124 23.45 4.36 -32.92
C LEU A 124 22.20 3.52 -33.18
N ASP A 125 22.12 2.37 -32.52
CA ASP A 125 21.07 1.39 -32.75
C ASP A 125 19.77 1.75 -32.02
N LEU A 126 19.90 2.47 -30.91
CA LEU A 126 18.79 2.89 -30.08
C LEU A 126 19.06 4.29 -29.51
N GLU A 127 18.20 5.22 -29.91
CA GLU A 127 18.09 6.59 -29.37
C GLU A 127 17.18 6.60 -28.15
N TRP A 128 17.32 7.62 -27.28
CA TRP A 128 16.45 7.77 -26.10
C TRP A 128 15.05 8.27 -26.44
N ASP A 129 14.91 8.98 -27.55
CA ASP A 129 13.67 9.55 -28.05
C ASP A 129 13.42 9.16 -29.51
N ASP A 130 12.27 9.58 -30.04
CA ASP A 130 11.90 9.38 -31.44
C ASP A 130 11.95 10.68 -32.24
N GLU A 131 11.64 10.61 -33.55
CA GLU A 131 11.64 11.80 -34.43
C GLU A 131 10.62 12.87 -34.00
N ALA A 132 9.64 12.52 -33.15
CA ALA A 132 8.67 13.43 -32.58
C ALA A 132 9.11 14.00 -31.21
N LEU A 133 10.35 13.69 -30.79
CA LEU A 133 10.93 14.05 -29.49
C LEU A 133 10.15 13.44 -28.32
N VAL A 134 9.60 12.24 -28.51
CA VAL A 134 8.95 11.50 -27.44
C VAL A 134 9.94 10.50 -26.85
N TRP A 135 10.12 10.54 -25.53
CA TRP A 135 10.97 9.59 -24.82
C TRP A 135 10.51 8.14 -25.01
N ARG A 136 11.47 7.22 -25.15
CA ARG A 136 11.23 5.78 -25.30
C ARG A 136 11.34 5.07 -23.96
N ASP A 137 10.23 4.94 -23.26
CA ASP A 137 10.14 4.12 -22.05
C ASP A 137 10.32 2.63 -22.36
N CYS A 138 11.04 1.92 -21.47
CA CYS A 138 11.40 0.49 -21.58
C CYS A 138 11.79 0.06 -23.00
N ALA A 139 12.73 0.78 -23.58
CA ALA A 139 13.21 0.46 -24.91
C ALA A 139 13.68 -1.02 -24.98
N PRO A 140 13.34 -1.77 -26.05
CA PRO A 140 13.51 -3.23 -26.11
C PRO A 140 14.96 -3.65 -26.39
N LEU A 141 15.91 -3.17 -25.58
CA LEU A 141 17.34 -3.34 -25.77
C LEU A 141 17.72 -4.83 -25.82
N SER A 142 17.17 -5.63 -24.91
CA SER A 142 17.42 -7.09 -24.86
C SER A 142 17.00 -7.80 -26.16
N ALA A 143 15.86 -7.42 -26.74
CA ALA A 143 15.41 -7.97 -28.02
C ALA A 143 16.30 -7.52 -29.18
N HIS A 144 16.73 -6.25 -29.18
CA HIS A 144 17.64 -5.72 -30.18
C HIS A 144 18.99 -6.44 -30.15
N LEU A 145 19.62 -6.59 -28.99
CA LEU A 145 20.90 -7.27 -28.81
C LEU A 145 20.86 -8.72 -29.31
N SER A 146 19.75 -9.42 -29.08
CA SER A 146 19.55 -10.80 -29.55
C SER A 146 19.52 -10.94 -31.07
N SER A 147 19.29 -9.83 -31.80
CA SER A 147 19.24 -9.82 -33.26
C SER A 147 20.60 -9.53 -33.91
N LEU A 148 21.57 -9.04 -33.13
CA LEU A 148 22.88 -8.65 -33.63
C LEU A 148 23.80 -9.86 -33.80
N ALA A 149 24.35 -10.01 -35.00
CA ALA A 149 25.39 -10.99 -35.28
C ALA A 149 26.71 -10.61 -34.58
N PRO A 150 27.60 -11.58 -34.26
CA PRO A 150 28.95 -11.26 -33.80
C PRO A 150 29.74 -10.48 -34.87
N PRO A 151 30.72 -9.64 -34.47
CA PRO A 151 31.52 -8.84 -35.38
C PRO A 151 32.08 -9.62 -36.57
N LEU A 152 31.86 -9.12 -37.79
CA LEU A 152 32.32 -9.77 -39.03
C LEU A 152 31.97 -11.28 -39.09
N MET A 153 30.78 -11.65 -38.59
CA MET A 153 30.28 -13.03 -38.52
C MET A 153 31.21 -13.99 -37.76
N GLY A 154 31.90 -13.50 -36.73
CA GLY A 154 32.77 -14.31 -35.87
C GLY A 154 34.22 -14.43 -36.38
N ALA A 155 34.65 -13.60 -37.33
CA ALA A 155 36.03 -13.60 -37.81
C ALA A 155 37.02 -13.16 -36.71
N SER A 156 38.23 -13.72 -36.70
CA SER A 156 39.25 -13.42 -35.69
C SER A 156 40.00 -12.10 -35.90
N GLU A 157 39.92 -11.53 -37.11
CA GLU A 157 40.59 -10.29 -37.51
C GLU A 157 39.72 -9.55 -38.52
N GLY A 158 39.81 -8.21 -38.55
CA GLY A 158 39.19 -7.38 -39.59
C GLY A 158 38.53 -6.09 -39.10
N ILE A 159 38.14 -6.00 -37.82
CA ILE A 159 37.56 -4.79 -37.23
C ILE A 159 38.37 -4.38 -36.01
N GLY A 160 38.96 -3.18 -36.03
CA GLY A 160 39.63 -2.53 -34.90
C GLY A 160 38.67 -1.83 -33.93
N SER A 161 39.20 -1.30 -32.84
CA SER A 161 38.44 -0.71 -31.72
C SER A 161 38.72 0.78 -31.59
N TRP A 162 38.01 1.63 -32.35
CA TRP A 162 38.18 3.08 -32.26
C TRP A 162 37.33 3.69 -31.12
N THR A 163 37.73 3.39 -29.89
CA THR A 163 37.01 3.78 -28.67
C THR A 163 36.87 5.31 -28.52
N LEU A 164 37.87 6.10 -28.94
CA LEU A 164 37.76 7.56 -28.88
C LEU A 164 36.59 8.08 -29.75
N GLY A 165 36.44 7.56 -30.97
CA GLY A 165 35.34 7.97 -31.85
C GLY A 165 33.96 7.65 -31.27
N ALA A 166 33.85 6.54 -30.53
CA ALA A 166 32.63 6.18 -29.82
C ALA A 166 32.30 7.17 -28.70
N LEU A 167 33.29 7.62 -27.92
CA LEU A 167 33.10 8.60 -26.84
C LEU A 167 32.78 10.00 -27.39
N GLU A 168 33.40 10.38 -28.52
CA GLU A 168 33.07 11.62 -29.22
C GLU A 168 31.63 11.59 -29.75
N ARG A 169 31.18 10.46 -30.31
CA ARG A 169 29.77 10.30 -30.73
C ARG A 169 28.81 10.30 -29.54
N ALA A 170 29.16 9.64 -28.44
CA ALA A 170 28.37 9.67 -27.22
C ALA A 170 28.18 11.11 -26.72
N ALA A 171 29.25 11.92 -26.71
CA ALA A 171 29.18 13.32 -26.31
C ALA A 171 28.25 14.14 -27.21
N LEU A 172 28.27 13.88 -28.52
CA LEU A 172 27.34 14.51 -29.47
C LEU A 172 25.89 14.10 -29.21
N GLU A 173 25.65 12.82 -28.89
CA GLU A 173 24.31 12.30 -28.60
C GLU A 173 23.71 12.97 -27.37
N PHE A 174 24.41 12.97 -26.24
CA PHE A 174 23.96 13.67 -25.03
C PHE A 174 23.70 15.16 -25.29
N ALA A 175 24.53 15.82 -26.10
CA ALA A 175 24.36 17.23 -26.43
C ALA A 175 23.14 17.47 -27.34
N GLN A 176 22.87 16.55 -28.27
CA GLN A 176 21.72 16.60 -29.18
C GLN A 176 20.43 16.38 -28.41
N THR A 177 20.34 15.34 -27.58
CA THR A 177 19.16 15.08 -26.74
C THR A 177 18.88 16.24 -25.77
N ALA A 178 19.91 16.85 -25.19
CA ALA A 178 19.72 18.05 -24.37
C ALA A 178 19.21 19.26 -25.16
N ALA A 179 19.50 19.34 -26.46
CA ALA A 179 18.98 20.39 -27.34
C ALA A 179 17.53 20.11 -27.79
N ASP A 180 17.18 18.83 -27.94
CA ASP A 180 15.84 18.38 -28.31
C ASP A 180 14.85 18.52 -27.13
N HIS A 181 15.32 18.40 -25.89
CA HIS A 181 14.53 18.52 -24.65
C HIS A 181 15.01 19.68 -23.76
N PRO A 182 14.87 20.95 -24.19
CA PRO A 182 15.39 22.11 -23.46
C PRO A 182 14.80 22.29 -22.05
N GLU A 183 13.59 21.77 -21.81
CA GLU A 183 12.90 21.77 -20.51
C GLU A 183 13.56 20.87 -19.47
N ASP A 184 14.27 19.83 -19.91
CA ASP A 184 14.93 18.85 -19.05
C ASP A 184 16.44 19.17 -18.88
N MET A 185 16.91 20.31 -19.41
CA MET A 185 18.31 20.71 -19.30
C MET A 185 18.74 20.92 -17.84
N GLY A 186 19.65 20.05 -17.40
CA GLY A 186 20.25 20.11 -16.06
C GLY A 186 19.41 19.44 -14.96
N THR A 187 18.28 18.81 -15.31
CA THR A 187 17.48 18.00 -14.39
C THR A 187 17.74 16.51 -14.58
N ARG A 188 17.95 16.04 -15.82
CA ARG A 188 18.36 14.66 -16.12
C ARG A 188 19.86 14.48 -16.02
N GLN A 189 20.31 13.50 -15.24
CA GLN A 189 21.71 13.08 -15.22
C GLN A 189 22.00 12.07 -16.34
N GLY A 190 23.25 12.04 -16.81
CA GLY A 190 23.69 11.16 -17.88
C GLY A 190 24.83 10.23 -17.44
N MET A 191 24.83 9.00 -17.96
CA MET A 191 25.92 8.04 -17.78
C MET A 191 26.21 7.31 -19.09
N ALA A 192 27.49 7.19 -19.44
CA ALA A 192 27.97 6.31 -20.50
C ALA A 192 28.55 5.04 -19.87
N ILE A 193 28.13 3.87 -20.37
CA ILE A 193 28.69 2.57 -19.95
C ILE A 193 29.41 1.96 -21.13
N VAL A 194 30.75 1.94 -21.08
CA VAL A 194 31.61 1.44 -22.15
C VAL A 194 31.91 -0.02 -21.93
N PHE A 195 31.55 -0.86 -22.90
CA PHE A 195 31.92 -2.26 -22.98
C PHE A 195 33.06 -2.41 -23.96
N THR A 196 34.19 -2.92 -23.50
CA THR A 196 35.41 -3.01 -24.31
C THR A 196 36.24 -4.24 -23.95
N GLN A 197 37.13 -4.69 -24.83
CA GLN A 197 38.20 -5.61 -24.46
C GLN A 197 39.46 -4.90 -23.92
N GLY A 198 39.49 -3.57 -23.88
CA GLY A 198 40.55 -2.80 -23.23
C GLY A 198 41.60 -2.24 -24.17
N ASP A 199 42.03 -3.00 -25.19
CA ASP A 199 42.90 -2.46 -26.25
C ASP A 199 42.10 -1.53 -27.17
N TRP A 200 42.71 -0.45 -27.64
CA TRP A 200 42.10 0.47 -28.59
C TRP A 200 43.01 0.74 -29.78
N THR A 201 42.39 1.23 -30.85
CA THR A 201 43.06 1.64 -32.08
C THR A 201 42.62 3.06 -32.47
N GLY A 202 43.36 3.67 -33.38
CA GLY A 202 42.97 4.86 -34.10
C GLY A 202 41.84 4.58 -35.10
N PRO A 203 41.39 5.64 -35.80
CA PRO A 203 40.22 5.58 -36.68
C PRO A 203 40.32 4.48 -37.73
N ASN A 204 41.51 4.22 -38.27
CA ASN A 204 41.75 3.22 -39.32
C ASN A 204 41.78 1.76 -38.84
N GLY A 205 41.66 1.51 -37.53
CA GLY A 205 41.60 0.16 -36.97
C GLY A 205 42.93 -0.57 -36.81
N VAL A 206 44.08 0.08 -37.03
CA VAL A 206 45.40 -0.60 -37.05
C VAL A 206 46.42 0.01 -36.09
N ASP A 207 46.59 1.33 -36.11
CA ASP A 207 47.60 2.02 -35.29
C ASP A 207 46.94 2.60 -34.04
N ALA A 208 47.63 2.67 -32.89
CA ALA A 208 47.15 3.35 -31.68
C ALA A 208 47.95 4.65 -31.42
N PRO A 209 47.77 5.70 -32.25
CA PRO A 209 48.49 6.95 -32.06
C PRO A 209 47.99 7.68 -30.81
N ALA A 210 48.84 8.48 -30.18
CA ALA A 210 48.51 9.16 -28.92
C ALA A 210 47.30 10.09 -29.01
N GLU A 211 47.05 10.69 -30.18
CA GLU A 211 45.87 11.50 -30.46
C GLU A 211 44.55 10.72 -30.51
N ALA A 212 44.60 9.39 -30.61
CA ALA A 212 43.43 8.52 -30.60
C ALA A 212 43.18 7.85 -29.24
N ASP A 213 43.91 8.26 -28.19
CA ASP A 213 43.75 7.75 -26.83
C ASP A 213 42.36 8.11 -26.26
N PRO A 214 41.53 7.12 -25.89
CA PRO A 214 40.16 7.33 -25.42
C PRO A 214 40.07 8.01 -24.05
N VAL A 215 41.16 8.06 -23.28
CA VAL A 215 41.22 8.74 -21.97
C VAL A 215 40.77 10.20 -22.07
N GLY A 216 41.16 10.89 -23.16
CA GLY A 216 40.75 12.27 -23.40
C GLY A 216 39.24 12.42 -23.64
N GLY A 217 38.62 11.45 -24.32
CA GLY A 217 37.18 11.42 -24.57
C GLY A 217 36.37 11.20 -23.30
N ALA A 218 36.78 10.25 -22.45
CA ALA A 218 36.10 10.01 -21.18
C ALA A 218 36.22 11.20 -20.21
N ALA A 219 37.38 11.85 -20.16
CA ALA A 219 37.56 13.07 -19.37
C ALA A 219 36.65 14.20 -19.87
N ALA A 220 36.45 14.33 -21.19
CA ALA A 220 35.57 15.34 -21.77
C ALA A 220 34.08 15.08 -21.42
N LEU A 221 33.64 13.82 -21.41
CA LEU A 221 32.30 13.45 -20.94
C LEU A 221 32.12 13.80 -19.45
N LEU A 222 33.11 13.49 -18.61
CA LEU A 222 33.06 13.82 -17.19
C LEU A 222 33.01 15.33 -16.96
N ASP A 223 33.77 16.12 -17.71
CA ASP A 223 33.72 17.59 -17.67
C ASP A 223 32.35 18.16 -18.09
N ALA A 224 31.60 17.42 -18.92
CA ALA A 224 30.22 17.72 -19.29
C ALA A 224 29.18 17.22 -18.26
N GLY A 225 29.62 16.57 -17.17
CA GLY A 225 28.75 16.02 -16.14
C GLY A 225 28.20 14.62 -16.45
N ILE A 226 28.80 13.90 -17.41
CA ILE A 226 28.42 12.55 -17.81
C ILE A 226 29.48 11.58 -17.29
N ALA A 227 29.13 10.75 -16.31
CA ALA A 227 30.05 9.74 -15.80
C ALA A 227 30.30 8.65 -16.85
N THR A 228 31.52 8.12 -16.91
CA THR A 228 31.84 6.96 -17.74
C THR A 228 32.19 5.76 -16.86
N GLN A 229 31.34 4.74 -16.90
CA GLN A 229 31.60 3.43 -16.31
C GLN A 229 32.19 2.52 -17.39
N VAL A 230 33.25 1.78 -17.06
CA VAL A 230 33.87 0.84 -18.00
C VAL A 230 33.66 -0.58 -17.50
N MET A 231 33.21 -1.45 -18.41
CA MET A 231 33.16 -2.89 -18.25
C MET A 231 34.08 -3.52 -19.29
N ALA A 232 35.09 -4.24 -18.82
CA ALA A 232 36.18 -4.74 -19.63
C ALA A 232 36.17 -6.27 -19.73
N PHE A 233 36.45 -6.78 -20.93
CA PHE A 233 36.68 -8.20 -21.23
C PHE A 233 38.14 -8.42 -21.68
N PRO A 234 39.14 -8.09 -20.83
CA PRO A 234 40.53 -7.97 -21.26
C PRO A 234 41.17 -9.28 -21.71
N GLY A 235 42.02 -9.19 -22.74
CA GLY A 235 42.86 -10.33 -23.16
C GLY A 235 44.09 -10.54 -22.30
N ASP A 236 44.68 -9.46 -21.78
CA ASP A 236 45.86 -9.48 -20.93
C ASP A 236 45.91 -8.29 -19.95
N ASP A 237 46.96 -8.23 -19.12
CA ASP A 237 47.15 -7.20 -18.11
C ASP A 237 47.33 -5.78 -18.70
N ALA A 238 47.81 -5.66 -19.94
CA ALA A 238 47.98 -4.36 -20.59
C ALA A 238 46.62 -3.81 -21.03
N ALA A 239 45.80 -4.64 -21.68
CA ALA A 239 44.43 -4.29 -22.04
C ALA A 239 43.59 -3.89 -20.80
N LYS A 240 43.76 -4.62 -19.68
CA LYS A 240 43.10 -4.26 -18.41
C LYS A 240 43.58 -2.89 -17.88
N ALA A 241 44.88 -2.61 -17.95
CA ALA A 241 45.42 -1.33 -17.50
C ALA A 241 44.91 -0.14 -18.35
N GLU A 242 44.71 -0.34 -19.64
CA GLU A 242 44.10 0.66 -20.54
C GLU A 242 42.61 0.89 -20.20
N ALA A 243 41.85 -0.19 -19.97
CA ALA A 243 40.47 -0.08 -19.50
C ALA A 243 40.36 0.64 -18.13
N ASP A 244 41.28 0.37 -17.21
CA ASP A 244 41.34 1.05 -15.91
C ASP A 244 41.68 2.54 -16.06
N ALA A 245 42.59 2.89 -16.98
CA ALA A 245 42.89 4.29 -17.26
C ALA A 245 41.67 5.03 -17.83
N LEU A 246 40.90 4.37 -18.71
CA LEU A 246 39.66 4.91 -19.25
C LEU A 246 38.60 5.12 -18.15
N ALA A 247 38.41 4.12 -17.27
CA ALA A 247 37.49 4.20 -16.14
C ALA A 247 37.86 5.32 -15.16
N ALA A 248 39.15 5.45 -14.85
CA ALA A 248 39.67 6.51 -14.00
C ALA A 248 39.40 7.90 -14.58
N ALA A 249 39.60 8.07 -15.89
CA ALA A 249 39.30 9.32 -16.59
C ALA A 249 37.79 9.63 -16.62
N GLY A 250 36.98 8.58 -16.69
CA GLY A 250 35.51 8.62 -16.62
C GLY A 250 34.91 8.87 -15.24
N GLY A 251 35.72 8.84 -14.18
CA GLY A 251 35.29 9.07 -12.79
C GLY A 251 34.94 7.81 -11.99
N SER A 252 34.91 6.62 -12.61
CA SER A 252 34.58 5.34 -11.94
C SER A 252 35.79 4.65 -11.29
N GLY A 253 37.00 5.13 -11.57
CA GLY A 253 38.24 4.71 -10.89
C GLY A 253 38.91 3.48 -11.50
N VAL A 254 38.20 2.35 -11.60
CA VAL A 254 38.71 1.12 -12.25
C VAL A 254 37.62 0.47 -13.10
N ALA A 255 38.01 -0.23 -14.15
CA ALA A 255 37.10 -0.99 -14.98
C ALA A 255 36.59 -2.23 -14.24
N LEU A 256 35.30 -2.52 -14.41
CA LEU A 256 34.66 -3.72 -13.91
C LEU A 256 34.98 -4.90 -14.84
N GLU A 257 35.01 -6.11 -14.27
CA GLU A 257 35.18 -7.34 -15.04
C GLU A 257 33.87 -7.68 -15.78
N GLY A 258 33.98 -8.01 -17.06
CA GLY A 258 32.84 -8.21 -17.96
C GLY A 258 32.01 -9.47 -17.72
N ASP A 259 32.48 -10.40 -16.90
CA ASP A 259 31.76 -11.62 -16.51
C ASP A 259 30.92 -11.46 -15.22
N SER A 260 30.86 -10.24 -14.68
CA SER A 260 30.23 -9.95 -13.41
C SER A 260 29.09 -8.91 -13.56
N PRO A 261 27.95 -9.26 -14.21
CA PRO A 261 26.80 -8.35 -14.35
C PRO A 261 26.36 -7.74 -13.01
N ALA A 262 26.35 -8.54 -11.94
CA ALA A 262 26.03 -8.10 -10.58
C ALA A 262 26.97 -7.00 -10.05
N ALA A 263 28.22 -6.94 -10.53
CA ALA A 263 29.16 -5.87 -10.17
C ALA A 263 28.85 -4.54 -10.86
N LEU A 264 28.07 -4.54 -11.95
CA LEU A 264 27.56 -3.34 -12.62
C LEU A 264 26.18 -2.91 -12.09
N GLU A 265 25.38 -3.85 -11.58
CA GLU A 265 24.09 -3.54 -10.94
C GLU A 265 24.25 -2.56 -9.76
N GLN A 266 25.26 -2.77 -8.91
CA GLN A 266 25.50 -1.90 -7.75
C GLN A 266 25.81 -0.43 -8.13
N PRO A 267 26.81 -0.11 -8.97
CA PRO A 267 27.10 1.28 -9.34
C PRO A 267 25.96 1.93 -10.13
N MET A 268 25.19 1.15 -10.91
CA MET A 268 23.98 1.68 -11.57
C MET A 268 22.88 1.99 -10.55
N ALA A 269 22.65 1.10 -9.58
CA ALA A 269 21.70 1.34 -8.50
C ALA A 269 22.12 2.52 -7.63
N GLU A 270 23.40 2.65 -7.28
CA GLU A 270 23.93 3.79 -6.54
C GLU A 270 23.75 5.10 -7.31
N PHE A 271 24.01 5.12 -8.62
CA PHE A 271 23.77 6.28 -9.46
C PHE A 271 22.28 6.67 -9.51
N ILE A 272 21.39 5.70 -9.71
CA ILE A 272 19.94 5.92 -9.72
C ILE A 272 19.46 6.41 -8.34
N LEU A 273 19.94 5.80 -7.25
CA LEU A 273 19.59 6.20 -5.90
C LEU A 273 20.13 7.59 -5.54
N GLU A 274 21.33 7.97 -5.99
CA GLU A 274 21.85 9.33 -5.80
C GLU A 274 20.97 10.36 -6.53
N ILE A 275 20.46 10.02 -7.71
CA ILE A 275 19.50 10.88 -8.43
C ILE A 275 18.19 10.97 -7.66
N ILE A 276 17.66 9.86 -7.16
CA ILE A 276 16.44 9.81 -6.34
C ILE A 276 16.63 10.66 -5.07
N ASP A 277 17.72 10.48 -4.34
CA ASP A 277 18.04 11.23 -3.10
C ASP A 277 18.31 12.72 -3.36
N ALA A 278 18.74 13.09 -4.57
CA ALA A 278 18.93 14.48 -4.97
C ALA A 278 17.62 15.20 -5.30
N VAL A 279 16.52 14.47 -5.52
CA VAL A 279 15.19 15.06 -5.58
C VAL A 279 14.78 15.41 -4.16
N GLU A 280 14.72 16.70 -3.84
CA GLU A 280 14.12 17.18 -2.60
C GLU A 280 12.63 16.79 -2.62
N VAL A 281 12.30 15.60 -2.11
CA VAL A 281 10.91 15.22 -1.85
C VAL A 281 10.40 16.19 -0.79
N PRO A 282 9.36 16.98 -1.07
CA PRO A 282 8.76 17.83 -0.06
C PRO A 282 8.36 16.98 1.14
N GLU A 283 8.65 17.45 2.36
CA GLU A 283 8.20 16.76 3.58
C GLU A 283 6.68 16.59 3.49
N CYS A 284 6.24 15.36 3.30
CA CYS A 284 4.82 15.04 3.32
C CYS A 284 4.19 15.63 4.55
N ALA A 285 3.23 16.55 4.32
CA ALA A 285 2.76 17.51 5.30
C ALA A 285 2.81 16.94 6.70
N SER A 286 3.66 17.55 7.53
CA SER A 286 4.02 17.15 8.90
C SER A 286 2.85 16.98 9.89
N SER A 287 1.60 16.97 9.42
CA SER A 287 0.42 16.72 10.25
C SER A 287 -0.86 16.60 9.44
N LYS A 288 -1.25 15.38 9.03
CA LYS A 288 -2.66 15.10 8.70
C LYS A 288 -3.58 15.63 9.82
N PRO A 289 -4.79 16.13 9.52
CA PRO A 289 -5.74 16.58 10.53
C PRO A 289 -6.14 15.42 11.48
N ARG A 290 -6.39 15.75 12.75
CA ARG A 290 -6.82 14.79 13.78
C ARG A 290 -8.25 15.09 14.17
N ILE A 291 -9.12 14.08 14.11
CA ILE A 291 -10.52 14.20 14.51
C ILE A 291 -10.75 13.31 15.73
N MET A 292 -11.19 13.88 16.85
CA MET A 292 -11.63 13.11 18.02
C MET A 292 -13.14 13.19 18.16
N VAL A 293 -13.79 12.04 18.15
CA VAL A 293 -15.21 11.93 18.49
C VAL A 293 -15.33 11.72 19.99
N LEU A 294 -16.16 12.52 20.64
CA LEU A 294 -16.58 12.36 22.03
C LEU A 294 -18.05 11.94 22.03
N LEU A 295 -18.31 10.67 22.34
CA LEU A 295 -19.64 10.06 22.30
C LEU A 295 -20.23 9.95 23.71
N ASP A 296 -21.49 10.34 23.84
CA ASP A 296 -22.30 10.13 25.04
C ASP A 296 -22.56 8.64 25.26
N ALA A 297 -22.15 8.15 26.42
CA ALA A 297 -22.36 6.80 26.92
C ALA A 297 -23.17 6.81 28.22
N SER A 298 -24.04 7.80 28.39
CA SER A 298 -25.09 7.77 29.40
C SER A 298 -26.12 6.68 29.09
N SER A 299 -26.80 6.17 30.12
CA SER A 299 -27.76 5.09 29.96
C SER A 299 -28.99 5.49 29.13
N SER A 300 -29.28 6.79 29.00
CA SER A 300 -30.40 7.27 28.18
C SER A 300 -30.20 6.95 26.70
N THR A 301 -28.95 6.80 26.24
CA THR A 301 -28.66 6.50 24.84
C THR A 301 -29.14 5.12 24.41
N LEU A 302 -29.41 4.22 25.37
CA LEU A 302 -29.94 2.86 25.18
C LEU A 302 -31.48 2.79 25.24
N ASN A 303 -32.16 3.91 25.52
CA ASN A 303 -33.60 3.94 25.74
C ASN A 303 -34.35 4.56 24.55
N VAL A 304 -35.59 4.14 24.37
CA VAL A 304 -36.59 4.76 23.49
C VAL A 304 -37.83 5.01 24.33
N GLY A 305 -38.18 6.29 24.54
CA GLY A 305 -39.16 6.69 25.55
C GLY A 305 -38.78 6.20 26.97
N ASP A 306 -39.73 5.53 27.64
CA ASP A 306 -39.58 5.04 29.02
C ASP A 306 -39.13 3.56 29.10
N ALA A 307 -38.56 3.01 28.03
CA ALA A 307 -38.13 1.61 27.95
C ALA A 307 -36.77 1.45 27.26
N PRO A 308 -36.06 0.33 27.47
CA PRO A 308 -34.92 -0.05 26.62
C PRO A 308 -35.38 -0.16 25.16
N GLY A 309 -34.58 0.36 24.24
CA GLY A 309 -34.89 0.29 22.81
C GLY A 309 -34.49 -1.04 22.18
N ALA A 310 -35.13 -1.40 21.08
CA ALA A 310 -34.71 -2.55 20.28
C ALA A 310 -33.45 -2.23 19.46
N MET A 311 -32.81 -3.28 18.93
CA MET A 311 -31.65 -3.16 18.04
C MET A 311 -31.94 -2.22 16.86
N GLY A 312 -31.13 -1.19 16.72
CA GLY A 312 -31.22 -0.20 15.64
C GLY A 312 -32.16 0.98 15.95
N GLU A 313 -32.83 0.98 17.09
CA GLU A 313 -33.76 2.06 17.47
C GLU A 313 -33.14 3.05 18.46
N THR A 314 -32.06 2.67 19.14
CA THR A 314 -31.46 3.49 20.21
C THR A 314 -30.54 4.58 19.65
N SER A 315 -30.33 5.66 20.40
CA SER A 315 -29.38 6.71 20.01
C SER A 315 -27.94 6.18 19.95
N TRP A 316 -27.62 5.17 20.76
CA TRP A 316 -26.35 4.45 20.68
C TRP A 316 -26.18 3.73 19.33
N ASP A 317 -27.20 3.00 18.88
CA ASP A 317 -27.18 2.31 17.59
C ASP A 317 -27.03 3.30 16.42
N MET A 318 -27.76 4.42 16.48
CA MET A 318 -27.65 5.50 15.49
C MET A 318 -26.23 6.10 15.45
N ALA A 319 -25.63 6.36 16.62
CA ALA A 319 -24.27 6.88 16.70
C ALA A 319 -23.25 5.87 16.15
N ARG A 320 -23.41 4.57 16.47
CA ARG A 320 -22.56 3.50 15.94
C ARG A 320 -22.62 3.44 14.42
N GLU A 321 -23.82 3.39 13.84
CA GLU A 321 -24.02 3.34 12.39
C GLU A 321 -23.41 4.57 11.70
N LEU A 322 -23.61 5.75 12.28
CA LEU A 322 -23.06 7.01 11.77
C LEU A 322 -21.52 7.01 11.76
N LEU A 323 -20.91 6.61 12.88
CA LEU A 323 -19.45 6.68 13.09
C LEU A 323 -18.69 5.58 12.35
N ALA A 324 -19.28 4.40 12.24
CA ALA A 324 -18.76 3.29 11.45
C ALA A 324 -19.09 3.40 9.95
N GLY A 325 -19.73 4.49 9.53
CA GLY A 325 -20.15 4.69 8.15
C GLY A 325 -20.06 6.16 7.73
N PRO A 326 -21.19 6.81 7.45
CA PRO A 326 -21.23 7.96 6.56
C PRO A 326 -20.45 9.18 7.06
N LEU A 327 -20.19 9.35 8.37
CA LEU A 327 -19.58 10.59 8.87
C LEU A 327 -18.21 10.88 8.24
N PHE A 328 -17.42 9.84 7.95
CA PHE A 328 -16.04 9.99 7.46
C PHE A 328 -15.86 9.61 5.99
N THR A 329 -16.90 9.09 5.34
CA THR A 329 -16.88 8.73 3.90
C THR A 329 -17.30 9.89 3.00
N TYR A 330 -17.36 11.11 3.52
CA TYR A 330 -17.69 12.29 2.72
C TYR A 330 -16.45 12.76 1.93
N PRO A 331 -16.58 13.10 0.63
CA PRO A 331 -15.45 13.59 -0.17
C PRO A 331 -14.87 14.92 0.35
N ALA A 332 -13.56 14.99 0.47
CA ALA A 332 -12.78 16.17 0.83
C ALA A 332 -11.59 16.32 -0.16
N GLY A 333 -11.73 17.23 -1.11
CA GLY A 333 -10.75 17.43 -2.18
C GLY A 333 -10.67 16.24 -3.13
N PHE A 334 -9.67 15.38 -2.95
CA PHE A 334 -9.33 14.27 -3.85
C PHE A 334 -9.52 12.88 -3.22
N ALA A 335 -9.94 12.78 -1.95
CA ALA A 335 -10.24 11.53 -1.24
C ALA A 335 -11.34 11.76 -0.19
N GLU A 336 -11.69 10.76 0.63
CA GLU A 336 -12.67 10.92 1.71
C GLU A 336 -12.02 11.48 2.99
N ILE A 337 -12.84 12.01 3.93
CA ILE A 337 -12.35 12.52 5.23
C ILE A 337 -11.52 11.46 5.97
N GLY A 338 -11.95 10.20 5.94
CA GLY A 338 -11.26 9.06 6.58
C GLY A 338 -9.84 8.82 6.06
N ASP A 339 -9.62 8.97 4.76
CA ASP A 339 -8.32 8.72 4.11
C ASP A 339 -7.31 9.87 4.32
N LEU A 340 -7.84 11.04 4.65
CA LEU A 340 -7.07 12.27 4.81
C LEU A 340 -6.80 12.62 6.27
N SER A 341 -7.43 11.95 7.23
CA SER A 341 -7.36 12.28 8.65
C SER A 341 -6.96 11.10 9.53
N LEU A 342 -6.53 11.40 10.76
CA LEU A 342 -6.44 10.42 11.83
C LEU A 342 -7.65 10.59 12.74
N ILE A 343 -8.44 9.54 12.86
CA ILE A 343 -9.68 9.56 13.63
C ILE A 343 -9.44 8.85 14.96
N GLY A 344 -10.07 9.34 16.01
CA GLY A 344 -10.10 8.71 17.33
C GLY A 344 -11.50 8.77 17.93
N LEU A 345 -11.75 7.92 18.91
CA LEU A 345 -13.03 7.78 19.60
C LEU A 345 -12.82 7.77 21.10
N SER A 346 -13.58 8.60 21.81
CA SER A 346 -13.68 8.66 23.25
C SER A 346 -15.14 8.67 23.66
N VAL A 347 -15.43 8.12 24.84
CA VAL A 347 -16.77 8.11 25.44
C VAL A 347 -16.80 8.92 26.73
N PHE A 348 -17.99 9.27 27.22
CA PHE A 348 -18.24 9.79 28.56
C PHE A 348 -19.59 9.31 29.07
N GLY A 349 -19.73 9.10 30.38
CA GLY A 349 -20.97 8.60 30.95
C GLY A 349 -20.97 8.95 32.44
N ASP A 350 -20.78 7.96 33.29
CA ASP A 350 -20.73 8.11 34.76
C ASP A 350 -19.43 8.74 35.33
N ASP A 351 -19.51 9.29 36.54
CA ASP A 351 -18.38 9.83 37.31
C ASP A 351 -17.79 8.84 38.35
N GLN A 352 -18.36 7.63 38.45
CA GLN A 352 -17.96 6.59 39.39
C GLN A 352 -17.81 5.21 38.73
N PRO A 353 -17.01 4.30 39.33
CA PRO A 353 -15.93 4.63 40.26
C PRO A 353 -14.82 5.41 39.52
N ASP A 354 -14.22 6.39 40.19
CA ASP A 354 -13.09 7.20 39.68
C ASP A 354 -12.07 6.32 38.90
N PRO A 355 -11.78 6.61 37.62
CA PRO A 355 -12.07 7.84 36.91
C PRO A 355 -13.52 8.06 36.48
N GLY A 356 -14.37 7.04 36.38
CA GLY A 356 -15.67 7.10 35.70
C GLY A 356 -15.63 6.38 34.34
N GLU A 357 -16.62 6.63 33.48
CA GLU A 357 -16.76 5.98 32.17
C GLU A 357 -16.00 6.67 31.03
N GLN A 358 -15.47 7.85 31.28
CA GLN A 358 -14.70 8.61 30.30
C GLN A 358 -13.39 7.93 29.91
N ARG A 359 -13.35 7.43 28.67
CA ARG A 359 -12.24 6.64 28.15
C ARG A 359 -12.04 6.91 26.68
N VAL A 360 -10.77 6.91 26.26
CA VAL A 360 -10.40 6.83 24.85
C VAL A 360 -10.48 5.37 24.46
N LEU A 361 -11.38 5.05 23.53
CA LEU A 361 -11.57 3.70 23.01
C LEU A 361 -10.61 3.43 21.85
N ILE A 362 -10.37 4.46 21.02
CA ILE A 362 -9.51 4.42 19.84
C ILE A 362 -8.67 5.68 19.84
N GLN A 363 -7.36 5.54 19.80
CA GLN A 363 -6.45 6.68 19.64
C GLN A 363 -6.45 7.19 18.19
N TYR A 364 -6.03 8.43 17.95
CA TYR A 364 -5.83 8.95 16.58
C TYR A 364 -4.97 8.00 15.74
N ARG A 365 -5.62 7.34 14.78
CA ARG A 365 -4.99 6.39 13.84
C ARG A 365 -5.69 6.46 12.48
N PRO A 366 -5.04 6.01 11.40
CA PRO A 366 -5.71 5.81 10.12
C PRO A 366 -6.70 4.64 10.17
N CYS A 367 -7.63 4.59 9.21
CA CYS A 367 -8.49 3.44 8.93
C CYS A 367 -9.21 2.89 10.17
N THR A 368 -9.97 3.75 10.86
CA THR A 368 -10.64 3.40 12.13
C THR A 368 -12.04 2.83 11.97
N GLN A 369 -12.57 2.71 10.76
CA GLN A 369 -13.98 2.36 10.53
C GLN A 369 -14.35 1.04 11.22
N ASP A 370 -13.59 -0.01 10.97
CA ASP A 370 -13.81 -1.33 11.60
C ASP A 370 -13.57 -1.31 13.10
N ALA A 371 -12.55 -0.56 13.55
CA ALA A 371 -12.26 -0.40 14.97
C ALA A 371 -13.42 0.28 15.71
N ILE A 372 -14.05 1.29 15.09
CA ILE A 372 -15.22 1.98 15.62
C ILE A 372 -16.42 1.03 15.63
N ALA A 373 -16.65 0.32 14.53
CA ALA A 373 -17.73 -0.65 14.41
C ALA A 373 -17.66 -1.71 15.53
N TRP A 374 -16.47 -2.26 15.76
CA TRP A 374 -16.21 -3.24 16.81
C TRP A 374 -16.31 -2.64 18.21
N ALA A 375 -15.73 -1.46 18.45
CA ALA A 375 -15.67 -0.84 19.77
C ALA A 375 -17.06 -0.47 20.33
N LEU A 376 -17.99 -0.13 19.44
CA LEU A 376 -19.35 0.30 19.81
C LEU A 376 -20.41 -0.80 19.65
N ASP A 377 -20.03 -1.99 19.16
CA ASP A 377 -20.94 -3.13 19.05
C ASP A 377 -21.28 -3.67 20.45
N PRO A 378 -22.58 -3.72 20.82
CA PRO A 378 -23.01 -4.34 22.07
C PRO A 378 -22.49 -5.77 22.25
N LEU A 379 -22.37 -6.55 21.17
CA LEU A 379 -21.86 -7.93 21.21
C LEU A 379 -20.38 -7.98 21.64
N SER A 380 -19.57 -7.01 21.26
CA SER A 380 -18.16 -6.89 21.68
C SER A 380 -17.98 -6.54 23.16
N SER A 381 -19.06 -6.21 23.88
CA SER A 381 -19.03 -5.95 25.33
C SER A 381 -19.87 -6.96 26.12
N CYS A 382 -20.57 -7.87 25.42
CA CYS A 382 -21.55 -8.79 25.96
C CYS A 382 -20.90 -10.14 26.27
N GLU A 383 -20.56 -10.39 27.54
CA GLU A 383 -20.02 -11.70 27.97
C GLU A 383 -21.02 -12.48 28.83
N GLN A 384 -21.09 -13.79 28.57
CA GLN A 384 -21.80 -14.73 29.44
C GLN A 384 -20.95 -15.08 30.67
N PRO A 385 -21.55 -15.23 31.88
CA PRO A 385 -22.98 -15.14 32.18
C PRO A 385 -23.44 -13.69 32.45
N GLY A 386 -24.61 -13.30 31.93
CA GLY A 386 -25.25 -12.01 32.29
C GLY A 386 -25.53 -11.05 31.13
N CYS A 387 -25.36 -11.51 29.89
CA CYS A 387 -25.75 -10.78 28.68
C CYS A 387 -26.21 -11.81 27.62
N GLU A 388 -27.47 -12.24 27.70
CA GLU A 388 -28.11 -13.14 26.71
C GLU A 388 -28.62 -12.39 25.49
N ASP A 389 -29.15 -11.18 25.71
CA ASP A 389 -29.61 -10.26 24.69
C ASP A 389 -29.04 -8.87 25.02
N PRO A 390 -28.13 -8.32 24.21
CA PRO A 390 -27.55 -6.99 24.43
C PRO A 390 -28.58 -5.86 24.40
N TRP A 391 -29.77 -6.09 23.84
CA TRP A 391 -30.89 -5.16 23.76
C TRP A 391 -32.06 -5.58 24.66
N GLY A 392 -31.90 -6.65 25.45
CA GLY A 392 -32.96 -7.23 26.28
C GLY A 392 -33.39 -6.38 27.49
N GLY A 393 -32.72 -5.24 27.70
CA GLY A 393 -32.96 -4.33 28.81
C GLY A 393 -32.30 -4.76 30.13
N ALA A 394 -32.49 -3.95 31.16
CA ALA A 394 -31.79 -4.12 32.43
C ALA A 394 -32.20 -5.40 33.19
N PRO A 395 -31.28 -6.00 33.98
CA PRO A 395 -29.88 -5.64 34.13
C PRO A 395 -28.97 -6.30 33.07
N ILE A 396 -28.09 -5.52 32.44
CA ILE A 396 -27.02 -6.02 31.57
C ILE A 396 -25.67 -5.76 32.23
N THR A 397 -24.84 -6.81 32.33
CA THR A 397 -23.45 -6.67 32.79
C THR A 397 -22.51 -6.59 31.61
N TRP A 398 -21.99 -5.39 31.35
CA TRP A 398 -21.00 -5.16 30.29
C TRP A 398 -19.58 -5.43 30.77
N THR A 399 -18.77 -6.02 29.89
CA THR A 399 -17.35 -6.24 30.12
C THR A 399 -16.55 -5.48 29.06
N PHE A 400 -15.60 -4.65 29.51
CA PHE A 400 -14.64 -4.03 28.59
C PHE A 400 -13.75 -5.10 27.98
N GLN A 401 -13.70 -5.16 26.66
CA GLN A 401 -12.80 -6.03 25.92
C GLN A 401 -11.72 -5.22 25.22
N ASP A 402 -10.56 -5.85 25.05
CA ASP A 402 -9.45 -5.31 24.28
C ASP A 402 -9.42 -6.03 22.94
N GLY A 403 -9.79 -5.32 21.88
CA GLY A 403 -9.95 -5.86 20.53
C GLY A 403 -8.65 -6.40 19.97
N ALA A 404 -7.52 -5.82 20.37
CA ALA A 404 -6.20 -6.31 19.97
C ALA A 404 -5.91 -7.76 20.43
N GLN A 405 -6.61 -8.24 21.46
CA GLN A 405 -6.49 -9.62 21.94
C GLN A 405 -7.34 -10.60 21.13
N GLN A 406 -8.32 -10.10 20.38
CA GLN A 406 -9.24 -10.89 19.57
C GLN A 406 -8.85 -10.88 18.10
N ASP A 407 -8.49 -9.70 17.61
CA ASP A 407 -8.14 -9.46 16.22
C ASP A 407 -6.89 -8.56 16.13
N PRO A 408 -5.78 -9.06 15.54
CA PRO A 408 -4.60 -8.25 15.22
C PRO A 408 -4.91 -6.97 14.44
N CYS A 409 -6.02 -6.91 13.69
CA CYS A 409 -6.43 -5.76 12.88
C CYS A 409 -6.92 -4.58 13.73
N LEU A 410 -7.26 -4.85 14.99
CA LEU A 410 -7.64 -3.84 15.97
C LEU A 410 -6.45 -3.23 16.72
N GLU A 411 -5.21 -3.58 16.34
CA GLU A 411 -3.98 -2.91 16.81
C GLU A 411 -3.70 -1.58 16.07
N PRO A 412 -3.20 -0.53 16.74
CA PRO A 412 -2.96 -0.43 18.18
C PRO A 412 -4.27 -0.43 19.00
N GLN A 413 -4.21 -0.98 20.23
CA GLN A 413 -5.29 -1.15 21.20
C GLN A 413 -6.61 -0.41 20.91
N THR A 414 -7.66 -1.18 20.62
CA THR A 414 -9.06 -0.75 20.51
C THR A 414 -9.85 -1.32 21.70
N LEU A 415 -10.61 -0.50 22.41
CA LEU A 415 -11.41 -0.95 23.56
C LEU A 415 -12.90 -0.94 23.25
N SER A 416 -13.62 -2.02 23.59
CA SER A 416 -15.08 -2.03 23.50
C SER A 416 -15.72 -1.32 24.69
N HIS A 417 -16.88 -0.71 24.48
CA HIS A 417 -17.65 -0.07 25.55
C HIS A 417 -19.14 -0.12 25.29
N MET A 418 -19.91 -0.22 26.38
CA MET A 418 -21.36 -0.02 26.40
C MET A 418 -21.78 0.80 27.63
N PRO A 419 -22.77 1.70 27.51
CA PRO A 419 -23.38 2.41 28.64
C PRO A 419 -23.99 1.44 29.64
N ARG A 420 -24.01 1.76 30.94
CA ARG A 420 -24.69 0.89 31.91
C ARG A 420 -26.17 0.75 31.61
N CYS A 421 -26.70 -0.46 31.81
CA CYS A 421 -28.12 -0.72 31.79
C CYS A 421 -28.52 -1.50 33.05
N GLU A 422 -28.85 -0.77 34.11
CA GLU A 422 -29.25 -1.29 35.42
C GLU A 422 -30.70 -0.92 35.77
N GLY A 423 -31.31 -1.66 36.72
CA GLY A 423 -32.65 -1.40 37.25
C GLY A 423 -33.74 -2.36 36.74
N GLU A 424 -35.01 -2.04 37.05
CA GLU A 424 -36.21 -2.81 36.63
C GLU A 424 -37.05 -2.05 35.57
N GLY A 425 -36.46 -1.09 34.85
CA GLY A 425 -37.15 -0.19 33.93
C GLY A 425 -36.25 0.25 32.76
N PRO A 426 -36.36 1.49 32.26
CA PRO A 426 -35.41 2.00 31.27
C PRO A 426 -33.98 1.86 31.80
N CYS A 427 -33.02 1.61 30.91
CA CYS A 427 -31.61 1.52 31.25
C CYS A 427 -31.19 2.74 32.07
N ALA A 428 -30.58 2.49 33.23
CA ALA A 428 -30.03 3.49 34.12
C ALA A 428 -28.63 3.08 34.59
N GLY A 429 -27.93 3.98 35.28
CA GLY A 429 -26.63 3.71 35.91
C GLY A 429 -25.52 4.67 35.47
N SER A 430 -25.60 5.20 34.26
CA SER A 430 -24.63 6.15 33.69
C SER A 430 -25.30 7.50 33.41
N GLY A 431 -24.67 8.59 33.90
CA GLY A 431 -25.13 9.96 33.68
C GLY A 431 -24.51 10.62 32.44
N ALA A 432 -24.88 11.87 32.15
CA ALA A 432 -24.30 12.67 31.05
C ALA A 432 -23.25 13.67 31.58
N PHE A 433 -22.15 13.16 32.16
CA PHE A 433 -21.07 13.99 32.72
C PHE A 433 -20.14 14.56 31.63
N VAL A 434 -20.70 15.34 30.70
CA VAL A 434 -20.02 15.93 29.53
C VAL A 434 -18.68 16.59 29.88
N HIS A 435 -18.59 17.32 30.99
CA HIS A 435 -17.35 18.00 31.38
C HIS A 435 -16.17 17.04 31.61
N LEU A 436 -16.41 15.84 32.14
CA LEU A 436 -15.37 14.83 32.33
C LEU A 436 -14.90 14.24 30.99
N GLY A 437 -15.83 14.06 30.05
CA GLY A 437 -15.51 13.70 28.67
C GLY A 437 -14.61 14.74 27.99
N LEU A 438 -14.97 16.02 28.11
CA LEU A 438 -14.18 17.13 27.55
C LEU A 438 -12.79 17.23 28.19
N GLU A 439 -12.68 17.06 29.51
CA GLU A 439 -11.39 17.02 30.22
C GLU A 439 -10.50 15.85 29.75
N ARG A 440 -11.10 14.67 29.53
CA ARG A 440 -10.39 13.50 29.01
C ARG A 440 -9.91 13.73 27.59
N MET A 441 -10.75 14.29 26.73
CA MET A 441 -10.41 14.59 25.33
C MET A 441 -9.27 15.62 25.25
N ALA A 442 -9.35 16.71 26.03
CA ALA A 442 -8.30 17.72 26.07
C ALA A 442 -6.96 17.15 26.57
N SER A 443 -7.01 16.29 27.61
CA SER A 443 -5.81 15.62 28.13
C SER A 443 -5.21 14.66 27.11
N ASN A 444 -6.04 13.85 26.44
CA ASN A 444 -5.61 12.93 25.39
C ASN A 444 -4.93 13.66 24.23
N GLN A 445 -5.52 14.77 23.76
CA GLN A 445 -4.96 15.56 22.68
C GLN A 445 -3.57 16.09 23.05
N ALA A 446 -3.41 16.65 24.26
CA ALA A 446 -2.14 17.20 24.72
C ALA A 446 -1.06 16.11 24.86
N GLU A 447 -1.44 14.94 25.40
CA GLU A 447 -0.55 13.79 25.54
C GLU A 447 -0.11 13.23 24.18
N TYR A 448 -1.06 12.99 23.27
CA TYR A 448 -0.78 12.51 21.92
C TYR A 448 0.12 13.49 21.15
N HIS A 449 -0.21 14.79 21.21
CA HIS A 449 0.59 15.82 20.56
C HIS A 449 2.04 15.81 21.03
N ALA A 450 2.27 15.69 22.34
CA ALA A 450 3.61 15.65 22.90
C ALA A 450 4.37 14.36 22.56
N GLN A 451 3.67 13.22 22.50
CA GLN A 451 4.27 11.92 22.19
C GLN A 451 4.68 11.80 20.72
N GLN A 452 3.91 12.39 19.81
CA GLN A 452 4.15 12.30 18.36
C GLN A 452 5.04 13.40 17.79
N LEU A 453 5.56 14.28 18.66
CA LEU A 453 6.43 15.38 18.23
C LEU A 453 7.75 14.82 17.69
N GLY A 454 7.93 14.87 16.37
CA GLY A 454 9.11 14.32 15.69
C GLY A 454 9.14 12.78 15.60
N ALA A 455 8.00 12.11 15.75
CA ALA A 455 7.87 10.68 15.47
C ALA A 455 8.02 10.39 13.96
N ALA A 456 8.39 9.15 13.61
CA ALA A 456 8.46 8.73 12.21
C ALA A 456 7.05 8.52 11.63
N ASP A 457 6.17 7.89 12.41
CA ASP A 457 4.80 7.59 12.01
C ASP A 457 3.84 8.63 12.58
N ASN A 458 3.01 9.22 11.73
CA ASN A 458 1.99 10.20 12.09
C ASN A 458 2.51 11.39 12.95
N PRO A 459 3.62 12.06 12.55
CA PRO A 459 4.23 13.12 13.33
C PRO A 459 3.27 14.27 13.62
N THR A 460 3.44 14.90 14.77
CA THR A 460 2.77 16.17 15.11
C THR A 460 3.75 17.33 15.00
N SER A 461 3.19 18.52 14.78
CA SER A 461 3.89 19.80 14.64
C SER A 461 3.01 20.93 15.17
N ALA A 462 3.56 22.13 15.30
CA ALA A 462 2.78 23.30 15.71
C ALA A 462 1.66 23.67 14.71
N GLN A 463 1.70 23.13 13.49
CA GLN A 463 0.72 23.31 12.43
C GLN A 463 -0.34 22.21 12.42
N THR A 464 -0.26 21.23 13.33
CA THR A 464 -1.25 20.16 13.39
C THR A 464 -2.65 20.69 13.69
N THR A 465 -3.57 20.44 12.76
CA THR A 465 -5.00 20.69 12.95
C THR A 465 -5.63 19.58 13.80
N TYR A 466 -6.37 20.00 14.84
CA TYR A 466 -7.23 19.13 15.63
C TYR A 466 -8.68 19.63 15.54
N VAL A 467 -9.62 18.70 15.43
CA VAL A 467 -11.07 18.95 15.41
C VAL A 467 -11.75 17.96 16.33
N ASN A 468 -12.80 18.39 17.02
CA ASN A 468 -13.62 17.52 17.85
C ASN A 468 -15.05 17.43 17.30
N VAL A 469 -15.68 16.27 17.51
CA VAL A 469 -17.12 16.07 17.29
C VAL A 469 -17.72 15.51 18.58
N LEU A 470 -18.58 16.27 19.24
CA LEU A 470 -19.36 15.83 20.41
C LEU A 470 -20.70 15.29 19.94
N ILE A 471 -21.02 14.03 20.25
CA ILE A 471 -22.31 13.40 19.95
C ILE A 471 -23.01 13.10 21.28
N THR A 472 -24.25 13.56 21.43
CA THR A 472 -25.07 13.34 22.64
C THR A 472 -26.54 13.19 22.31
N ASP A 473 -27.27 12.44 23.13
CA ASP A 473 -28.71 12.23 22.99
C ASP A 473 -29.55 13.25 23.77
N GLY A 474 -28.94 14.18 24.51
CA GLY A 474 -29.68 15.06 25.41
C GLY A 474 -28.89 16.17 26.09
N GLY A 475 -29.53 16.78 27.09
CA GLY A 475 -28.93 17.85 27.91
C GLY A 475 -28.14 17.30 29.09
N TYR A 476 -27.10 18.02 29.52
CA TYR A 476 -26.22 17.61 30.63
C TYR A 476 -26.72 18.03 32.02
N THR A 477 -27.92 18.61 32.11
CA THR A 477 -28.48 19.15 33.36
C THR A 477 -28.63 18.06 34.42
N GLY A 478 -28.06 18.31 35.60
CA GLY A 478 -28.08 17.35 36.72
C GLY A 478 -26.77 16.57 36.88
N TYR A 479 -25.94 16.52 35.83
CA TYR A 479 -24.64 15.86 35.81
C TYR A 479 -23.48 16.85 35.65
N SER A 480 -23.65 17.84 34.79
CA SER A 480 -22.68 18.92 34.58
C SER A 480 -23.31 20.30 34.82
N THR A 481 -22.48 21.30 35.08
CA THR A 481 -22.88 22.72 35.10
C THR A 481 -22.40 23.45 33.85
N ASP A 482 -23.12 24.49 33.43
CA ASP A 482 -22.73 25.34 32.30
C ASP A 482 -21.28 25.85 32.47
N ALA A 483 -20.90 26.26 33.69
CA ALA A 483 -19.56 26.76 33.95
C ALA A 483 -18.45 25.72 33.70
N GLN A 484 -18.71 24.44 33.95
CA GLN A 484 -17.75 23.36 33.68
C GLN A 484 -17.64 23.08 32.18
N VAL A 485 -18.79 22.96 31.50
CA VAL A 485 -18.85 22.65 30.06
C VAL A 485 -18.30 23.81 29.23
N GLN A 486 -18.73 25.04 29.52
CA GLN A 486 -18.26 26.27 28.86
C GLN A 486 -16.75 26.42 29.01
N ALA A 487 -16.20 26.28 30.22
CA ALA A 487 -14.78 26.48 30.46
C ALA A 487 -13.92 25.50 29.65
N ALA A 488 -14.34 24.23 29.56
CA ALA A 488 -13.61 23.22 28.80
C ALA A 488 -13.66 23.48 27.28
N LEU A 489 -14.85 23.78 26.74
CA LEU A 489 -15.04 24.05 25.30
C LEU A 489 -14.33 25.33 24.85
N GLU A 490 -14.49 26.44 25.59
CA GLU A 490 -13.83 27.70 25.26
C GLU A 490 -12.31 27.59 25.36
N SER A 491 -11.78 26.77 26.28
CA SER A 491 -10.34 26.52 26.39
C SER A 491 -9.79 25.79 25.15
N MET A 492 -10.52 24.79 24.63
CA MET A 492 -10.13 24.09 23.40
C MET A 492 -10.25 24.99 22.17
N ALA A 493 -11.34 25.77 22.07
CA ALA A 493 -11.51 26.75 20.99
C ALA A 493 -10.38 27.79 20.98
N GLN A 494 -9.96 28.27 22.15
CA GLN A 494 -8.80 29.18 22.29
C GLN A 494 -7.47 28.54 21.90
N ALA A 495 -7.35 27.21 22.01
CA ALA A 495 -6.21 26.44 21.53
C ALA A 495 -6.28 26.14 20.02
N GLY A 496 -7.32 26.61 19.33
CA GLY A 496 -7.55 26.37 17.90
C GLY A 496 -8.21 25.04 17.58
N ILE A 497 -8.76 24.36 18.58
CA ILE A 497 -9.47 23.08 18.43
C ILE A 497 -10.97 23.38 18.46
N GLU A 498 -11.61 23.30 17.30
CA GLU A 498 -13.05 23.52 17.15
C GLU A 498 -13.83 22.26 17.49
N THR A 499 -14.93 22.40 18.25
CA THR A 499 -15.83 21.30 18.58
C THR A 499 -17.18 21.50 17.90
N TYR A 500 -17.55 20.58 17.02
CA TYR A 500 -18.90 20.45 16.47
C TYR A 500 -19.77 19.61 17.41
N VAL A 501 -21.06 19.92 17.51
CA VAL A 501 -22.01 19.23 18.40
C VAL A 501 -23.13 18.63 17.57
N LEU A 502 -23.33 17.32 17.66
CA LEU A 502 -24.41 16.58 17.01
C LEU A 502 -25.36 16.02 18.09
N GLY A 503 -26.61 16.43 18.02
CA GLY A 503 -27.69 15.86 18.81
C GLY A 503 -28.30 14.63 18.13
N LEU A 504 -28.61 13.60 18.92
CA LEU A 504 -29.36 12.41 18.49
C LEU A 504 -30.59 12.18 19.39
N GLY A 505 -31.54 11.37 18.92
CA GLY A 505 -32.64 10.88 19.76
C GLY A 505 -33.80 11.86 20.00
N GLU A 506 -34.77 11.39 20.79
CA GLU A 506 -36.07 12.07 20.98
C GLU A 506 -36.00 13.28 21.93
N ALA A 507 -34.93 13.42 22.73
CA ALA A 507 -34.81 14.55 23.66
C ALA A 507 -34.66 15.90 22.94
N LEU A 508 -34.36 15.88 21.64
CA LEU A 508 -34.28 17.06 20.77
C LEU A 508 -35.62 17.78 20.59
N ASP A 509 -36.76 17.15 20.95
CA ASP A 509 -38.05 17.84 20.98
C ASP A 509 -38.18 18.84 22.15
N GLN A 510 -37.25 18.82 23.11
CA GLN A 510 -37.29 19.66 24.31
C GLN A 510 -36.52 20.97 24.08
N PRO A 511 -37.17 22.15 24.18
CA PRO A 511 -36.51 23.44 23.96
C PRO A 511 -35.32 23.70 24.87
N GLU A 512 -35.35 23.18 26.10
CA GLU A 512 -34.24 23.29 27.04
C GLU A 512 -33.00 22.51 26.58
N VAL A 513 -33.18 21.33 25.96
CA VAL A 513 -32.10 20.50 25.43
C VAL A 513 -31.47 21.18 24.22
N ILE A 514 -32.28 21.60 23.25
CA ILE A 514 -31.81 22.36 22.07
C ILE A 514 -30.96 23.57 22.51
N ALA A 515 -31.46 24.33 23.50
CA ALA A 515 -30.74 25.50 23.99
C ALA A 515 -29.39 25.17 24.65
N GLN A 516 -29.23 23.97 25.23
CA GLN A 516 -27.95 23.50 25.75
C GLN A 516 -27.01 23.04 24.64
N LEU A 517 -27.51 22.32 23.64
CA LEU A 517 -26.71 21.90 22.49
C LEU A 517 -26.16 23.10 21.71
N ASP A 518 -27.00 24.10 21.45
CA ASP A 518 -26.57 25.36 20.82
C ASP A 518 -25.53 26.11 21.66
N GLN A 519 -25.64 26.09 22.98
CA GLN A 519 -24.62 26.69 23.86
C GLN A 519 -23.30 25.94 23.75
N MET A 520 -23.32 24.60 23.77
CA MET A 520 -22.10 23.81 23.60
C MET A 520 -21.45 24.07 22.24
N ALA A 521 -22.24 24.08 21.16
CA ALA A 521 -21.72 24.40 19.81
C ALA A 521 -21.13 25.81 19.75
N ALA A 522 -21.81 26.79 20.34
CA ALA A 522 -21.32 28.16 20.39
C ALA A 522 -20.02 28.27 21.21
N TRP A 523 -19.92 27.64 22.38
CA TRP A 523 -18.69 27.65 23.18
C TRP A 523 -17.53 26.93 22.48
N GLY A 524 -17.81 25.79 21.85
CA GLY A 524 -16.81 24.96 21.15
C GLY A 524 -16.29 25.54 19.84
N SER A 525 -17.05 26.42 19.21
CA SER A 525 -16.70 27.08 17.94
C SER A 525 -16.33 28.56 18.08
N GLY A 526 -16.34 29.11 19.31
CA GLY A 526 -16.17 30.55 19.53
C GLY A 526 -17.34 31.40 19.00
N GLY A 527 -18.53 30.80 18.90
CA GLY A 527 -19.80 31.42 18.50
C GLY A 527 -20.07 31.34 16.99
N ALA A 528 -19.34 30.50 16.25
CA ALA A 528 -19.46 30.38 14.81
C ALA A 528 -20.55 29.38 14.38
N GLU A 529 -20.81 28.37 15.21
CA GLU A 529 -21.67 27.23 14.87
C GLU A 529 -22.83 27.08 15.87
N THR A 530 -23.88 26.41 15.40
CA THR A 530 -24.98 25.86 16.20
C THR A 530 -24.85 24.34 16.27
N HIS A 531 -25.71 23.66 17.04
CA HIS A 531 -25.73 22.21 16.98
C HIS A 531 -26.23 21.71 15.61
N PHE A 532 -25.88 20.47 15.30
CA PHE A 532 -26.34 19.70 14.16
C PHE A 532 -27.27 18.59 14.64
N GLU A 533 -28.10 18.11 13.72
CA GLU A 533 -28.99 16.96 13.86
C GLU A 533 -28.78 16.02 12.65
N LEU A 534 -29.40 14.85 12.63
CA LEU A 534 -29.24 13.89 11.53
C LEU A 534 -29.68 14.46 10.17
N ASP A 535 -30.69 15.33 10.13
CA ASP A 535 -31.16 15.98 8.90
C ASP A 535 -30.18 17.05 8.36
N THR A 536 -29.24 17.49 9.19
CA THR A 536 -28.19 18.46 8.86
C THR A 536 -26.80 17.83 8.86
N LEU A 537 -26.71 16.49 8.92
CA LEU A 537 -25.46 15.74 8.90
C LEU A 537 -24.57 16.10 7.71
N GLU A 538 -25.15 16.30 6.52
CA GLU A 538 -24.38 16.69 5.33
C GLU A 538 -23.65 18.03 5.53
N VAL A 539 -24.26 18.97 6.27
CA VAL A 539 -23.62 20.25 6.57
C VAL A 539 -22.45 20.05 7.54
N LEU A 540 -22.57 19.17 8.52
CA LEU A 540 -21.46 18.80 9.40
C LEU A 540 -20.32 18.14 8.60
N GLN A 541 -20.63 17.20 7.72
CA GLN A 541 -19.64 16.56 6.86
C GLN A 541 -18.92 17.59 5.97
N GLN A 542 -19.64 18.55 5.38
CA GLN A 542 -19.05 19.65 4.62
C GLN A 542 -18.12 20.53 5.48
N ARG A 543 -18.47 20.77 6.76
CA ARG A 543 -17.61 21.52 7.70
C ARG A 543 -16.32 20.76 8.00
N LEU A 544 -16.42 19.46 8.25
CA LEU A 544 -15.26 18.59 8.48
C LEU A 544 -14.38 18.51 7.22
N ALA A 545 -14.96 18.31 6.04
CA ALA A 545 -14.24 18.31 4.77
C ALA A 545 -13.49 19.62 4.54
N ALA A 546 -14.12 20.77 4.77
CA ALA A 546 -13.45 22.07 4.65
C ALA A 546 -12.27 22.24 5.62
N LYS A 547 -12.31 21.64 6.81
CA LYS A 547 -11.17 21.63 7.75
C LYS A 547 -10.03 20.77 7.26
N VAL A 548 -10.35 19.61 6.68
CA VAL A 548 -9.37 18.70 6.08
C VAL A 548 -8.72 19.37 4.87
N GLU A 549 -9.51 19.91 3.94
CA GLU A 549 -9.03 20.60 2.73
C GLU A 549 -8.20 21.85 3.00
N ALA A 550 -8.37 22.49 4.16
CA ALA A 550 -7.55 23.63 4.56
C ALA A 550 -6.10 23.26 4.88
N VAL A 551 -5.81 21.96 5.08
CA VAL A 551 -4.45 21.45 5.22
C VAL A 551 -3.86 21.29 3.81
N GLU A 552 -2.75 21.97 3.55
CA GLU A 552 -2.02 21.80 2.30
C GLU A 552 -1.45 20.38 2.23
N PHE A 553 -2.14 19.49 1.52
CA PHE A 553 -1.64 18.16 1.19
C PHE A 553 -0.72 18.25 -0.02
N ASP A 554 0.47 17.68 0.12
CA ASP A 554 1.33 17.46 -1.04
C ASP A 554 0.80 16.24 -1.82
N PRO A 555 0.47 16.39 -3.12
CA PRO A 555 -0.11 15.32 -3.93
C PRO A 555 0.85 14.13 -4.13
N CYS A 556 2.13 14.30 -3.81
CA CYS A 556 3.15 13.27 -3.93
C CYS A 556 3.33 12.42 -2.67
N CYS A 557 2.47 12.62 -1.69
CA CYS A 557 2.47 11.85 -0.45
C CYS A 557 1.60 10.62 -0.55
N ALA A 558 2.10 9.51 0.01
CA ALA A 558 1.30 8.32 0.20
C ALA A 558 0.05 8.67 1.02
N PHE A 559 -1.12 8.53 0.39
CA PHE A 559 -2.40 8.62 1.07
C PHE A 559 -2.60 7.41 1.97
N LEU A 560 -3.50 7.53 2.95
CA LEU A 560 -3.92 6.35 3.70
C LEU A 560 -4.81 5.56 2.75
N THR A 561 -4.24 4.59 2.05
CA THR A 561 -5.05 3.61 1.33
C THR A 561 -5.63 2.69 2.39
N CYS A 562 -6.84 3.00 2.84
CA CYS A 562 -7.64 2.07 3.64
C CYS A 562 -8.24 0.96 2.75
N GLU A 563 -8.03 1.02 1.43
CA GLU A 563 -8.34 -0.03 0.47
C GLU A 563 -7.41 -1.23 0.66
N GLU A 564 -7.97 -2.32 1.18
CA GLU A 564 -7.65 -3.73 0.89
C GLU A 564 -6.22 -4.03 0.42
N ASP A 565 -5.22 -3.87 1.28
CA ASP A 565 -4.00 -4.66 1.13
C ASP A 565 -3.36 -5.04 2.48
N GLN A 566 -3.43 -6.34 2.74
CA GLN A 566 -2.57 -7.15 3.60
C GLN A 566 -2.79 -7.09 5.13
N ALA A 567 -3.73 -7.91 5.62
CA ALA A 567 -3.52 -8.96 6.65
C ALA A 567 -4.77 -9.31 7.50
N CYS A 568 -5.98 -9.01 7.02
CA CYS A 568 -7.21 -9.18 7.82
C CYS A 568 -8.32 -9.98 7.12
N ASP A 569 -7.98 -10.87 6.18
CA ASP A 569 -8.90 -11.92 5.70
C ASP A 569 -8.94 -13.08 6.71
N GLY A 570 -9.37 -12.77 7.93
CA GLY A 570 -9.74 -13.74 8.94
C GLY A 570 -11.22 -13.57 9.18
N GLY A 571 -12.04 -14.19 8.32
CA GLY A 571 -13.49 -14.06 8.35
C GLY A 571 -14.04 -14.00 9.78
N LEU A 572 -14.74 -12.92 10.07
CA LEU A 572 -15.83 -12.96 11.02
C LEU A 572 -16.78 -14.02 10.46
N GLU A 573 -16.67 -15.26 10.95
CA GLU A 573 -17.76 -16.22 10.84
C GLU A 573 -18.94 -15.55 11.55
N GLU A 574 -19.77 -14.85 10.77
CA GLU A 574 -21.15 -14.60 11.14
C GLU A 574 -21.72 -15.98 11.46
N GLY A 575 -21.79 -16.29 12.76
CA GLY A 575 -22.47 -17.48 13.24
C GLY A 575 -23.94 -17.30 12.96
N ASP A 576 -24.36 -17.64 11.74
CA ASP A 576 -25.75 -17.71 11.31
C ASP A 576 -26.48 -18.74 12.20
N PRO A 577 -27.40 -18.31 13.07
CA PRO A 577 -28.14 -19.21 13.94
C PRO A 577 -29.45 -19.58 13.28
N ASP A 578 -29.46 -20.15 12.07
CA ASP A 578 -30.63 -20.89 11.60
C ASP A 578 -30.32 -21.83 10.44
N GLN A 579 -30.24 -23.13 10.75
CA GLN A 579 -30.69 -24.18 9.83
C GLN A 579 -30.94 -25.48 10.59
N GLY A 580 -32.01 -25.46 11.38
CA GLY A 580 -32.82 -26.67 11.51
C GLY A 580 -33.68 -26.80 10.26
N GLU A 581 -33.47 -27.85 9.47
CA GLU A 581 -34.55 -28.72 8.96
C GLU A 581 -34.01 -29.84 8.04
N SER A 582 -34.31 -31.07 8.46
CA SER A 582 -34.90 -32.14 7.66
C SER A 582 -34.30 -32.41 6.27
N ALA A 583 -33.33 -33.32 6.23
CA ALA A 583 -32.99 -34.06 5.02
C ALA A 583 -34.06 -35.15 4.74
N GLU A 584 -35.13 -34.77 4.05
CA GLU A 584 -35.95 -35.71 3.29
C GLU A 584 -35.39 -35.82 1.87
N SER A 585 -34.76 -36.96 1.55
CA SER A 585 -34.36 -37.29 0.18
C SER A 585 -35.44 -38.17 -0.46
N GLU A 586 -36.21 -37.58 -1.37
CA GLU A 586 -37.02 -38.32 -2.33
C GLU A 586 -36.11 -38.96 -3.40
N SER A 587 -36.24 -40.28 -3.59
CA SER A 587 -35.81 -40.93 -4.82
C SER A 587 -36.86 -41.93 -5.26
N THR A 588 -37.35 -41.71 -6.47
CA THR A 588 -38.36 -42.46 -7.23
C THR A 588 -38.01 -43.92 -7.49
N ASP A 589 -39.08 -44.75 -7.48
CA ASP A 589 -39.36 -46.08 -8.06
C ASP A 589 -38.32 -46.61 -9.10
N ASP A 590 -38.01 -47.91 -9.21
CA ASP A 590 -38.92 -49.05 -9.32
C ASP A 590 -38.14 -50.39 -9.36
N GLU A 591 -38.88 -51.49 -9.15
CA GLU A 591 -38.61 -52.90 -9.51
C GLU A 591 -37.60 -53.79 -8.72
N SER A 592 -38.19 -54.53 -7.76
CA SER A 592 -38.18 -56.01 -7.61
C SER A 592 -37.02 -56.83 -8.21
N SER A 593 -36.25 -57.53 -7.37
CA SER A 593 -36.17 -59.02 -7.32
C SER A 593 -35.12 -59.53 -6.31
N ASP A 594 -35.61 -60.41 -5.42
CA ASP A 594 -35.06 -61.71 -5.06
C ASP A 594 -33.58 -61.88 -4.65
N ASP A 595 -33.43 -62.12 -3.34
CA ASP A 595 -32.96 -63.40 -2.75
C ASP A 595 -31.46 -63.64 -2.49
N GLU A 596 -31.28 -64.45 -1.44
CA GLU A 596 -30.09 -65.22 -1.03
C GLU A 596 -28.99 -64.52 -0.18
N SER A 597 -29.00 -64.87 1.12
CA SER A 597 -27.95 -65.63 1.83
C SER A 597 -26.51 -65.08 1.80
N SER A 598 -25.70 -64.99 2.87
CA SER A 598 -25.66 -65.63 4.19
C SER A 598 -24.29 -65.31 4.84
N GLU A 599 -24.16 -65.60 6.14
CA GLU A 599 -22.89 -65.90 6.88
C GLU A 599 -22.04 -64.69 7.32
N SER A 600 -22.11 -64.24 8.58
CA SER A 600 -21.57 -64.80 9.84
C SER A 600 -20.12 -64.40 10.15
N ASP A 601 -19.98 -63.80 11.33
CA ASP A 601 -19.14 -64.25 12.46
C ASP A 601 -17.99 -63.33 12.93
N SER A 602 -17.97 -63.17 14.28
CA SER A 602 -16.81 -62.95 15.18
C SER A 602 -16.12 -61.57 15.14
N THR A 603 -15.69 -60.90 16.23
CA THR A 603 -15.34 -61.28 17.63
C THR A 603 -15.08 -59.95 18.40
N GLU A 604 -15.65 -59.71 19.58
CA GLU A 604 -15.07 -59.79 20.96
C GLU A 604 -14.00 -58.75 21.39
N GLY A 605 -14.18 -58.24 22.62
CA GLY A 605 -13.17 -57.60 23.49
C GLY A 605 -13.68 -56.30 24.15
N GLU A 606 -14.37 -56.33 25.29
CA GLU A 606 -13.84 -56.21 26.69
C GLU A 606 -13.14 -54.85 26.98
N SER A 607 -13.31 -54.11 28.08
CA SER A 607 -14.05 -54.23 29.35
C SER A 607 -13.80 -52.97 30.21
N SER A 608 -14.53 -52.86 31.34
CA SER A 608 -14.36 -52.02 32.56
C SER A 608 -14.84 -50.56 32.46
N GLU A 609 -15.95 -50.13 33.08
CA GLU A 609 -16.40 -50.17 34.50
C GLU A 609 -15.51 -49.42 35.49
N SER A 610 -16.05 -48.31 36.02
CA SER A 610 -16.04 -48.05 37.46
C SER A 610 -17.13 -47.05 37.83
N SER A 611 -17.86 -47.43 38.89
CA SER A 611 -19.15 -46.94 39.35
C SER A 611 -19.00 -46.03 40.58
N GLU A 612 -20.17 -45.65 41.13
CA GLU A 612 -20.46 -45.30 42.54
C GLU A 612 -20.37 -43.79 42.88
N SER A 613 -21.43 -43.02 43.18
CA SER A 613 -22.71 -43.13 43.92
C SER A 613 -22.67 -42.44 45.29
N SER A 614 -23.62 -41.51 45.53
CA SER A 614 -24.22 -41.12 46.83
C SER A 614 -25.34 -40.10 46.53
N GLU A 615 -26.64 -40.42 46.67
CA GLU A 615 -27.47 -40.43 47.90
C GLU A 615 -27.53 -39.06 48.61
N SER A 616 -28.64 -38.44 49.07
CA SER A 616 -30.08 -38.73 49.16
C SER A 616 -30.80 -37.50 49.80
N SER A 617 -32.14 -37.42 49.64
CA SER A 617 -33.16 -36.89 50.61
C SER A 617 -33.70 -35.43 50.53
N ASP A 618 -34.87 -35.26 49.89
CA ASP A 618 -36.22 -34.81 50.39
C ASP A 618 -36.36 -33.80 51.57
N PRO A 619 -37.45 -32.98 51.70
CA PRO A 619 -38.86 -33.35 51.39
C PRO A 619 -39.87 -32.26 50.91
N TYR A 620 -41.03 -32.77 50.46
CA TYR A 620 -42.42 -32.24 50.36
C TYR A 620 -42.80 -31.00 51.19
N ASP A 621 -43.73 -30.13 50.70
CA ASP A 621 -45.19 -30.19 50.99
C ASP A 621 -45.99 -28.92 50.52
N SER A 622 -47.09 -29.19 49.78
CA SER A 622 -48.40 -28.52 49.47
C SER A 622 -48.67 -26.99 49.67
N THR A 623 -49.59 -26.30 48.98
CA THR A 623 -51.04 -26.54 48.69
C THR A 623 -51.67 -25.55 47.67
N GLU A 624 -52.69 -26.03 46.92
CA GLU A 624 -54.04 -25.44 46.60
C GLU A 624 -54.16 -24.11 45.82
N ASP A 625 -54.74 -24.02 44.61
CA ASP A 625 -56.14 -24.16 44.10
C ASP A 625 -56.79 -22.80 43.77
N GLY A 626 -57.27 -22.61 42.52
CA GLY A 626 -58.10 -21.45 42.14
C GLY A 626 -58.24 -21.16 40.62
N PRO A 627 -59.43 -21.30 40.00
CA PRO A 627 -59.65 -21.35 38.53
C PRO A 627 -60.17 -20.02 37.89
N PRO A 628 -60.44 -19.95 36.56
CA PRO A 628 -60.40 -18.74 35.71
C PRO A 628 -61.79 -18.08 35.52
N PRO A 629 -61.87 -17.05 34.65
CA PRO A 629 -63.01 -17.02 33.73
C PRO A 629 -62.65 -16.68 32.27
N ASP A 630 -63.40 -17.38 31.40
CA ASP A 630 -63.68 -17.08 29.99
C ASP A 630 -64.12 -15.64 29.73
N SER A 631 -63.79 -15.14 28.54
CA SER A 631 -64.72 -14.31 27.76
C SER A 631 -64.57 -14.59 26.27
N THR A 632 -65.67 -15.08 25.72
CA THR A 632 -65.99 -15.33 24.33
C THR A 632 -66.12 -14.04 23.51
N GLY A 633 -65.85 -14.14 22.20
CA GLY A 633 -66.12 -13.06 21.25
C GLY A 633 -65.81 -13.45 19.79
N SER A 634 -66.64 -14.31 19.20
CA SER A 634 -66.67 -14.58 17.76
C SER A 634 -67.22 -13.38 16.96
N GLY A 635 -66.74 -13.21 15.74
CA GLY A 635 -67.34 -12.34 14.72
C GLY A 635 -66.64 -12.48 13.37
N ASP A 636 -67.12 -13.42 12.56
CA ASP A 636 -66.85 -13.56 11.11
C ASP A 636 -67.39 -12.36 10.30
N GLU A 637 -66.74 -12.05 9.16
CA GLU A 637 -67.32 -11.71 7.83
C GLU A 637 -66.18 -11.21 6.91
N ILE A 638 -65.69 -12.01 5.95
CA ILE A 638 -66.07 -12.04 4.52
C ILE A 638 -66.03 -10.68 3.81
N GLY A 639 -65.10 -10.54 2.86
CA GLY A 639 -65.02 -9.43 1.90
C GLY A 639 -63.96 -9.70 0.83
N ASP A 640 -64.33 -10.54 -0.14
CA ASP A 640 -63.65 -10.77 -1.41
C ASP A 640 -64.00 -9.60 -2.35
N ASP A 641 -63.03 -8.93 -2.99
CA ASP A 641 -63.30 -8.24 -4.24
C ASP A 641 -62.06 -8.11 -5.15
N THR A 642 -62.27 -8.64 -6.34
CA THR A 642 -61.44 -8.67 -7.55
C THR A 642 -61.28 -7.30 -8.21
N GLY A 643 -60.17 -7.07 -8.92
CA GLY A 643 -60.04 -5.89 -9.78
C GLY A 643 -58.80 -5.90 -10.67
N ASP A 644 -58.85 -6.65 -11.77
CA ASP A 644 -57.99 -6.50 -12.94
C ASP A 644 -58.11 -5.11 -13.58
N GLY A 645 -57.03 -4.62 -14.18
CA GLY A 645 -57.03 -3.41 -15.00
C GLY A 645 -55.71 -3.15 -15.71
N GLU A 646 -55.51 -3.82 -16.84
CA GLU A 646 -54.43 -3.62 -17.82
C GLU A 646 -54.51 -2.25 -18.54
N ASP A 647 -53.33 -1.87 -19.06
CA ASP A 647 -53.02 -1.05 -20.22
C ASP A 647 -53.43 0.44 -20.27
N THR A 648 -52.41 1.29 -20.43
CA THR A 648 -52.30 2.12 -21.65
C THR A 648 -50.88 2.59 -21.91
N SER A 649 -50.49 2.36 -23.15
CA SER A 649 -49.27 2.74 -23.85
C SER A 649 -49.18 4.23 -24.16
N GLY A 650 -47.95 4.73 -24.31
CA GLY A 650 -47.65 6.07 -24.78
C GLY A 650 -46.18 6.22 -25.15
N ASP A 651 -45.89 5.93 -26.42
CA ASP A 651 -44.66 6.12 -27.17
C ASP A 651 -43.87 7.40 -26.85
N ASP A 652 -42.53 7.29 -26.78
CA ASP A 652 -41.68 8.27 -27.46
C ASP A 652 -40.43 7.61 -28.06
N LEU A 653 -40.09 8.09 -29.26
CA LEU A 653 -39.17 7.53 -30.24
C LEU A 653 -37.85 8.30 -30.27
N GLY A 654 -36.76 7.58 -30.57
CA GLY A 654 -35.59 8.10 -31.32
C GLY A 654 -34.29 8.14 -30.52
N GLU A 655 -33.36 7.19 -30.74
CA GLU A 655 -32.17 7.31 -31.64
C GLU A 655 -31.02 8.03 -30.89
N ASP A 656 -29.79 7.54 -30.67
CA ASP A 656 -28.84 6.61 -31.31
C ASP A 656 -27.90 6.08 -30.18
N GLY A 657 -27.10 5.00 -30.23
CA GLY A 657 -26.62 4.12 -31.29
C GLY A 657 -25.49 3.22 -30.73
N CYS A 658 -25.09 2.24 -31.55
CA CYS A 658 -23.85 1.44 -31.50
C CYS A 658 -23.74 0.29 -30.48
N SER A 659 -24.23 -0.88 -30.92
CA SER A 659 -23.78 -2.20 -30.48
C SER A 659 -22.56 -2.66 -31.30
N CYS A 660 -21.64 -3.38 -30.66
CA CYS A 660 -20.77 -4.36 -31.31
C CYS A 660 -20.68 -5.61 -30.44
N ARG A 661 -21.13 -6.72 -31.04
CA ARG A 661 -21.10 -8.09 -30.52
C ARG A 661 -19.67 -8.64 -30.50
N SER A 662 -19.30 -9.31 -29.42
CA SER A 662 -18.18 -10.26 -29.42
C SER A 662 -18.69 -11.65 -29.79
N ALA A 663 -18.02 -12.27 -30.76
CA ALA A 663 -18.33 -13.58 -31.28
C ALA A 663 -17.61 -14.67 -30.50
N ASP A 664 -18.38 -15.70 -30.14
CA ASP A 664 -17.95 -17.04 -29.78
C ASP A 664 -16.92 -17.62 -30.76
N ARG A 665 -15.84 -18.23 -30.23
CA ARG A 665 -15.29 -19.50 -30.73
C ARG A 665 -14.19 -20.10 -29.84
N ARG A 666 -14.55 -21.27 -29.27
CA ARG A 666 -13.81 -22.55 -29.23
C ARG A 666 -12.66 -22.75 -28.23
N ASP A 667 -13.02 -23.51 -27.21
CA ASP A 667 -12.24 -24.56 -26.56
C ASP A 667 -11.33 -25.38 -27.49
N GLY A 668 -10.15 -25.70 -26.97
CA GLY A 668 -9.22 -26.64 -27.58
C GLY A 668 -8.01 -26.97 -26.72
N GLY A 669 -8.18 -27.87 -25.75
CA GLY A 669 -7.25 -29.00 -25.52
C GLY A 669 -5.96 -28.77 -24.72
N HIS A 670 -5.93 -29.37 -23.53
CA HIS A 670 -4.70 -29.82 -22.84
C HIS A 670 -3.82 -30.73 -23.73
N PRO A 671 -2.52 -30.87 -23.41
CA PRO A 671 -2.15 -31.99 -22.54
C PRO A 671 -1.06 -31.69 -21.52
N LEU A 672 -1.34 -32.05 -20.27
CA LEU A 672 -0.35 -32.61 -19.36
C LEU A 672 -0.02 -34.04 -19.87
N ALA A 673 1.26 -34.45 -19.83
CA ALA A 673 1.72 -35.37 -18.77
C ALA A 673 3.05 -36.14 -19.06
N TRP A 674 3.70 -36.50 -17.93
CA TRP A 674 4.64 -37.60 -17.64
C TRP A 674 6.11 -37.54 -18.07
N LEU A 675 7.05 -37.48 -17.09
CA LEU A 675 7.73 -38.68 -16.54
C LEU A 675 8.75 -38.35 -15.41
N ALA A 676 8.69 -39.17 -14.35
CA ALA A 676 9.56 -39.19 -13.18
C ALA A 676 10.88 -39.97 -13.44
N LEU A 677 11.93 -39.73 -12.62
CA LEU A 677 12.77 -40.77 -11.96
C LEU A 677 13.91 -40.17 -11.09
N LEU A 678 13.92 -40.56 -9.82
CA LEU A 678 15.00 -40.51 -8.80
C LEU A 678 16.11 -41.57 -9.13
N PRO A 679 17.36 -41.57 -8.57
CA PRO A 679 17.60 -41.61 -7.12
C PRO A 679 18.92 -41.06 -6.51
N LEU A 680 18.81 -40.77 -5.20
CA LEU A 680 19.74 -40.96 -4.06
C LEU A 680 21.21 -41.38 -4.32
N LEU A 681 22.14 -40.64 -3.71
CA LEU A 681 23.30 -41.20 -2.99
C LEU A 681 23.78 -40.20 -1.93
N GLY A 682 23.60 -40.55 -0.65
CA GLY A 682 24.35 -39.96 0.45
C GLY A 682 25.51 -40.88 0.85
N TRP A 683 26.62 -40.32 1.33
CA TRP A 683 27.42 -40.92 2.42
C TRP A 683 28.38 -39.92 3.08
N ARG A 684 28.20 -39.85 4.40
CA ARG A 684 29.01 -39.43 5.55
C ARG A 684 30.55 -39.29 5.44
N ARG A 685 31.01 -38.24 6.16
CA ARG A 685 32.13 -38.13 7.14
C ARG A 685 33.59 -38.29 6.67
N ALA A 686 34.40 -37.24 6.96
CA ALA A 686 35.59 -37.37 7.82
C ALA A 686 36.03 -36.04 8.45
N ARG A 687 36.21 -36.05 9.78
CA ARG A 687 36.96 -35.08 10.59
C ARG A 687 38.47 -35.35 10.45
N SER A 688 39.29 -34.31 10.36
CA SER A 688 40.67 -34.26 10.89
C SER A 688 41.15 -32.80 10.93
N SER A 689 41.21 -32.13 12.08
CA SER A 689 42.30 -32.12 13.09
C SER A 689 43.28 -30.95 12.92
N ARG A 690 43.28 -30.08 13.93
CA ARG A 690 44.27 -29.04 14.27
C ARG A 690 45.73 -29.56 14.30
N ARG A 691 46.70 -28.72 13.90
CA ARG A 691 48.03 -28.41 14.52
C ARG A 691 48.78 -27.43 13.60
N ARG A 692 48.99 -26.16 13.95
CA ARG A 692 50.07 -25.52 14.76
C ARG A 692 51.53 -25.83 14.32
N GLN A 693 52.29 -24.72 14.25
CA GLN A 693 53.75 -24.51 14.01
C GLN A 693 54.10 -24.37 12.52
N GLN A 694 54.71 -23.29 12.02
CA GLN A 694 55.54 -22.22 12.60
C GLN A 694 55.05 -20.82 12.19
#